data_AF-A0A242A4T3-F1
#
_entry.id   AF-A0A242A4T3-F1
#
_cell.length_a   1.000
_cell.length_b   1.000
_cell.length_c   1.000
_cell.angle_alpha   90.00
_cell.angle_beta   90.00
_cell.angle_gamma   90.00
#
_symmetry.space_group_name_H-M   'P 1'
#
loop_
_entity.id
_entity.type
_entity.pdbx_description
1 polymer ?
#
loop_
_entity_poly.entity_id
_entity_poly.type
_entity_poly.pdbx_seq_one_letter_code
_entity_poly.pdbx_strand_id
1 'polypeptide(L)'
;MGDGNQKEAGYALVYALISIIIASLIIALVFVMARNVHSQIKIIDTLSNIQDVQEYSLQKATQQIKKQIDDGLSKLTLIDFGNDEKIIEDLVASWVRSYELSESDIGSAHQFDYHVKLKEIQATKTLPYLLNTNVGEHGWVQSNSFESDKTNIEFTFTLETNVTARGADTRKGTASAAYVYEIQWDEYDVEDVVTHMDIWRYIFYAYYLPNDAQRVSADDWIRKMYQVYDYQQVRSTFDYANYDETQPATFGYTGSVLQDFRDGYFLDFYSRPIVNDLQFEGSFIFNHGIQLDGRQMGNLFVRNMLSIRNDGSAPPTNGLHLIKDIDVQASVGMYVDLGSQRGSRLVVSQESSSLMAGNLWLNNSNSQENAQSQEGMLFGAGYLTVQPNTSGNNFQFNHYITDVTKSNPRDSAWDQFTSGSFVMTSSNFYAGPITEGTIVHTSSDTVRQIDIQGNFMLSNASISSNTGIRDFSYFTQNNGITVPHAPSTLILEGRNTLMQVAGMTFIDAPKTVRRPSLAEAGSTEHFDAYFYDEKSWNQIVLKDGAQLVLDYTGVEPFVLEVDRTASFSMKLLPGLALFDPTFLSNGQMNHVLQGRVILEPFHAADQASLQSQLDLLGISYSLCAHASEAVEGQISIVEKSGGASIGSNQIISRTFDYVRTINY
;
A
#
# COMPACT_ATOMS: atom_id res chain seq x y z
N MET A 1 -50.55 -32.24 -6.79
CA MET A 1 -49.61 -33.38 -6.90
C MET A 1 -49.07 -33.38 -8.31
N GLY A 2 -47.85 -32.88 -8.46
CA GLY A 2 -47.23 -32.54 -9.74
C GLY A 2 -46.32 -31.33 -9.50
N ASP A 3 -45.11 -31.37 -10.06
CA ASP A 3 -44.05 -30.34 -10.01
C ASP A 3 -43.01 -30.38 -8.87
N GLY A 4 -42.86 -31.51 -8.17
CA GLY A 4 -41.76 -31.71 -7.22
C GLY A 4 -40.44 -32.22 -7.85
N ASN A 5 -40.51 -33.00 -8.94
CA ASN A 5 -39.36 -33.78 -9.41
C ASN A 5 -38.61 -33.19 -10.62
N GLN A 6 -39.03 -32.05 -11.17
CA GLN A 6 -38.34 -31.43 -12.32
C GLN A 6 -37.31 -30.37 -11.92
N LYS A 7 -37.42 -29.74 -10.74
CA LYS A 7 -36.46 -28.73 -10.27
C LYS A 7 -35.21 -29.33 -9.60
N GLU A 8 -35.35 -30.44 -8.86
CA GLU A 8 -34.20 -31.15 -8.27
C GLU A 8 -33.30 -31.78 -9.35
N ALA A 9 -33.88 -32.28 -10.45
CA ALA A 9 -33.12 -32.76 -11.60
C ALA A 9 -32.31 -31.64 -12.27
N GLY A 10 -32.83 -30.41 -12.32
CA GLY A 10 -32.13 -29.25 -12.90
C GLY A 10 -30.92 -28.79 -12.08
N TYR A 11 -31.05 -28.71 -10.74
CA TYR A 11 -29.92 -28.37 -9.87
C TYR A 11 -28.88 -29.48 -9.80
N ALA A 12 -29.29 -30.76 -9.79
CA ALA A 12 -28.37 -31.88 -9.88
C ALA A 12 -27.60 -31.87 -11.21
N LEU A 13 -28.25 -31.46 -12.32
CA LEU A 13 -27.60 -31.33 -13.62
C LEU A 13 -26.60 -30.16 -13.65
N VAL A 14 -26.90 -29.04 -12.99
CA VAL A 14 -25.98 -27.89 -12.86
C VAL A 14 -24.80 -28.21 -11.94
N TYR A 15 -25.02 -28.87 -10.79
CA TYR A 15 -23.93 -29.34 -9.93
C TYR A 15 -23.06 -30.41 -10.61
N ALA A 16 -23.67 -31.30 -11.38
CA ALA A 16 -22.95 -32.25 -12.23
C ALA A 16 -22.17 -31.51 -13.32
N LEU A 17 -22.73 -30.48 -13.96
CA LEU A 17 -22.04 -29.67 -14.95
C LEU A 17 -20.87 -28.88 -14.35
N ILE A 18 -21.06 -28.25 -13.18
CA ILE A 18 -20.00 -27.53 -12.45
C ILE A 18 -18.92 -28.52 -12.00
N SER A 19 -19.30 -29.70 -11.51
CA SER A 19 -18.36 -30.75 -11.13
C SER A 19 -17.63 -31.33 -12.34
N ILE A 20 -18.29 -31.45 -13.50
CA ILE A 20 -17.66 -31.82 -14.76
C ILE A 20 -16.73 -30.71 -15.23
N ILE A 21 -17.10 -29.43 -15.10
CA ILE A 21 -16.24 -28.29 -15.47
C ILE A 21 -15.03 -28.21 -14.54
N ILE A 22 -15.20 -28.36 -13.23
CA ILE A 22 -14.10 -28.38 -12.24
C ILE A 22 -13.22 -29.60 -12.46
N ALA A 23 -13.80 -30.80 -12.66
CA ALA A 23 -13.04 -31.99 -13.01
C ALA A 23 -12.32 -31.81 -14.35
N SER A 24 -12.93 -31.15 -15.34
CA SER A 24 -12.31 -30.83 -16.63
C SER A 24 -11.20 -29.80 -16.49
N LEU A 25 -11.32 -28.83 -15.57
CA LEU A 25 -10.29 -27.85 -15.23
C LEU A 25 -9.13 -28.50 -14.48
N ILE A 26 -9.40 -29.39 -13.53
CA ILE A 26 -8.37 -30.17 -12.82
C ILE A 26 -7.69 -31.13 -13.81
N ILE A 27 -8.45 -31.80 -14.67
CA ILE A 27 -7.92 -32.63 -15.75
C ILE A 27 -7.12 -31.76 -16.72
N ALA A 28 -7.56 -30.56 -17.07
CA ALA A 28 -6.81 -29.63 -17.91
C ALA A 28 -5.54 -29.13 -17.23
N LEU A 29 -5.55 -28.86 -15.92
CA LEU A 29 -4.38 -28.46 -15.14
C LEU A 29 -3.37 -29.61 -15.03
N VAL A 30 -3.87 -30.83 -14.77
CA VAL A 30 -3.09 -32.07 -14.80
C VAL A 30 -2.61 -32.36 -16.21
N PHE A 31 -3.38 -32.07 -17.26
CA PHE A 31 -2.95 -32.20 -18.66
C PHE A 31 -1.95 -31.12 -19.06
N VAL A 32 -2.00 -29.92 -18.50
CA VAL A 32 -1.01 -28.85 -18.73
C VAL A 32 0.29 -29.18 -17.99
N MET A 33 0.21 -29.62 -16.73
CA MET A 33 1.36 -30.14 -15.99
C MET A 33 1.93 -31.39 -16.66
N ALA A 34 1.07 -32.35 -17.02
CA ALA A 34 1.48 -33.55 -17.75
C ALA A 34 1.91 -33.23 -19.18
N ARG A 35 1.43 -32.16 -19.84
CA ARG A 35 1.91 -31.71 -21.16
C ARG A 35 3.25 -30.99 -21.03
N ASN A 36 3.51 -30.25 -19.96
CA ASN A 36 4.84 -29.69 -19.70
C ASN A 36 5.85 -30.81 -19.37
N VAL A 37 5.46 -31.76 -18.52
CA VAL A 37 6.26 -32.96 -18.20
C VAL A 37 6.41 -33.87 -19.42
N HIS A 38 5.36 -34.13 -20.19
CA HIS A 38 5.38 -34.94 -21.41
C HIS A 38 6.07 -34.21 -22.57
N SER A 39 6.02 -32.88 -22.67
CA SER A 39 6.78 -32.12 -23.68
C SER A 39 8.27 -32.14 -23.35
N GLN A 40 8.66 -32.08 -22.08
CA GLN A 40 10.04 -32.23 -21.65
C GLN A 40 10.53 -33.69 -21.84
N ILE A 41 9.73 -34.69 -21.44
CA ILE A 41 10.02 -36.13 -21.67
C ILE A 41 10.10 -36.44 -23.17
N LYS A 42 9.17 -35.92 -23.99
CA LYS A 42 9.15 -36.16 -25.44
C LYS A 42 10.31 -35.49 -26.18
N ILE A 43 10.82 -34.35 -25.72
CA ILE A 43 12.04 -33.74 -26.28
C ILE A 43 13.26 -34.60 -25.92
N ILE A 44 13.40 -34.99 -24.64
CA ILE A 44 14.48 -35.86 -24.13
C ILE A 44 14.50 -37.22 -24.86
N ASP A 45 13.34 -37.83 -25.07
CA ASP A 45 13.18 -39.14 -25.75
C ASP A 45 13.33 -39.06 -27.28
N THR A 46 13.42 -37.86 -27.86
CA THR A 46 13.66 -37.67 -29.31
C THR A 46 15.11 -37.35 -29.65
N LEU A 47 15.97 -37.10 -28.65
CA LEU A 47 17.39 -36.81 -28.88
C LEU A 47 18.06 -38.03 -29.53
N SER A 48 18.72 -37.78 -30.66
CA SER A 48 19.22 -38.83 -31.55
C SER A 48 20.72 -38.77 -31.76
N ASN A 49 21.32 -37.58 -31.61
CA ASN A 49 22.74 -37.34 -31.80
C ASN A 49 23.34 -36.50 -30.66
N ILE A 50 24.67 -36.45 -30.59
CA ILE A 50 25.42 -35.72 -29.56
C ILE A 50 25.12 -34.20 -29.60
N GLN A 51 24.95 -33.63 -30.79
CA GLN A 51 24.71 -32.21 -30.98
C GLN A 51 23.35 -31.77 -30.42
N ASP A 52 22.30 -32.56 -30.64
CA ASP A 52 20.96 -32.31 -30.08
C ASP A 52 21.02 -32.27 -28.55
N VAL A 53 21.81 -33.16 -27.94
CA VAL A 53 22.02 -33.22 -26.49
C VAL A 53 22.84 -32.03 -26.00
N GLN A 54 23.84 -31.59 -26.77
CA GLN A 54 24.63 -30.39 -26.47
C GLN A 54 23.72 -29.15 -26.44
N GLU A 55 22.87 -28.96 -27.46
CA GLU A 55 21.93 -27.84 -27.53
C GLU A 55 20.89 -27.88 -26.40
N TYR A 56 20.29 -29.05 -26.16
CA TYR A 56 19.31 -29.24 -25.09
C TYR A 56 19.91 -28.94 -23.71
N SER A 57 21.08 -29.49 -23.41
CA SER A 57 21.75 -29.30 -22.12
C SER A 57 22.13 -27.84 -21.88
N LEU A 58 22.61 -27.13 -22.90
CA LEU A 58 22.92 -25.70 -22.82
C LEU A 58 21.65 -24.86 -22.62
N GLN A 59 20.56 -25.15 -23.34
CA GLN A 59 19.28 -24.44 -23.17
C GLN A 59 18.68 -24.65 -21.76
N LYS A 60 18.76 -25.87 -21.23
CA LYS A 60 18.30 -26.18 -19.87
C LYS A 60 19.15 -25.45 -18.82
N ALA A 61 20.47 -25.38 -19.05
CA ALA A 61 21.39 -24.67 -18.15
C ALA A 61 21.12 -23.16 -18.12
N THR A 62 20.93 -22.51 -19.28
CA THR A 62 20.62 -21.07 -19.32
C THR A 62 19.31 -20.75 -18.62
N GLN A 63 18.27 -21.58 -18.77
CA GLN A 63 16.99 -21.40 -18.07
C GLN A 63 17.11 -21.50 -16.55
N GLN A 64 17.94 -22.41 -16.04
CA GLN A 64 18.14 -22.55 -14.58
C GLN A 64 18.98 -21.40 -14.02
N ILE A 65 20.03 -20.97 -14.73
CA ILE A 65 20.85 -19.81 -14.35
C ILE A 65 19.98 -18.56 -14.31
N LYS A 66 19.18 -18.32 -15.37
CA LYS A 66 18.19 -17.24 -15.41
C LYS A 66 17.31 -17.23 -14.17
N LYS A 67 16.69 -18.38 -13.86
CA LYS A 67 15.79 -18.49 -12.72
C LYS A 67 16.50 -18.16 -11.40
N GLN A 68 17.74 -18.63 -11.20
CA GLN A 68 18.51 -18.31 -9.99
C GLN A 68 18.83 -16.82 -9.89
N ILE A 69 19.13 -16.16 -11.01
CA ILE A 69 19.34 -14.71 -11.05
C ILE A 69 18.04 -13.96 -10.76
N ASP A 70 16.93 -14.31 -11.42
CA ASP A 70 15.61 -13.70 -11.20
C ASP A 70 15.15 -13.85 -9.74
N ASP A 71 15.33 -15.04 -9.15
CA ASP A 71 15.03 -15.33 -7.74
C ASP A 71 15.94 -14.55 -6.77
N GLY A 72 17.17 -14.22 -7.19
CA GLY A 72 18.10 -13.37 -6.45
C GLY A 72 17.70 -11.89 -6.51
N LEU A 73 17.42 -11.39 -7.72
CA LEU A 73 17.03 -10.01 -7.97
C LEU A 73 15.69 -9.65 -7.33
N SER A 74 14.71 -10.54 -7.34
CA SER A 74 13.39 -10.30 -6.72
C SER A 74 13.44 -10.06 -5.21
N LYS A 75 14.54 -10.43 -4.55
CA LYS A 75 14.78 -10.18 -3.11
C LYS A 75 15.44 -8.84 -2.85
N LEU A 76 15.88 -8.13 -3.89
CA LEU A 76 16.58 -6.87 -3.80
C LEU A 76 15.61 -5.73 -4.17
N THR A 77 15.07 -5.05 -3.16
CA THR A 77 14.14 -3.93 -3.35
C THR A 77 14.83 -2.62 -3.75
N LEU A 78 16.06 -2.41 -3.29
CA LEU A 78 16.94 -1.29 -3.63
C LEU A 78 18.36 -1.81 -3.64
N ILE A 79 19.19 -1.38 -4.58
CA ILE A 79 20.60 -1.73 -4.59
C ILE A 79 21.45 -0.51 -4.91
N ASP A 80 22.60 -0.41 -4.27
CA ASP A 80 23.62 0.59 -4.56
C ASP A 80 24.91 -0.16 -4.91
N PHE A 81 25.26 -0.14 -6.20
CA PHE A 81 26.52 -0.68 -6.71
C PHE A 81 27.49 0.44 -7.11
N GLY A 82 27.09 1.71 -6.94
CA GLY A 82 27.79 2.86 -7.49
C GLY A 82 28.14 2.69 -8.97
N ASN A 83 29.42 2.90 -9.30
CA ASN A 83 29.98 2.70 -10.64
C ASN A 83 30.90 1.46 -10.75
N ASP A 84 30.94 0.60 -9.73
CA ASP A 84 31.88 -0.54 -9.70
C ASP A 84 31.18 -1.85 -10.09
N GLU A 85 31.40 -2.25 -11.35
CA GLU A 85 30.87 -3.49 -11.94
C GLU A 85 31.26 -4.74 -11.14
N LYS A 86 32.35 -4.70 -10.36
CA LYS A 86 32.78 -5.86 -9.57
C LYS A 86 31.85 -6.16 -8.40
N ILE A 87 31.25 -5.15 -7.78
CA ILE A 87 30.37 -5.36 -6.62
C ILE A 87 29.18 -6.21 -7.05
N ILE A 88 28.62 -5.89 -8.22
CA ILE A 88 27.50 -6.65 -8.75
C ILE A 88 27.92 -7.98 -9.39
N GLU A 89 29.10 -8.04 -10.02
CA GLU A 89 29.68 -9.29 -10.49
C GLU A 89 29.81 -10.30 -9.35
N ASP A 90 30.37 -9.89 -8.21
CA ASP A 90 30.50 -10.74 -7.04
C ASP A 90 29.13 -11.18 -6.49
N LEU A 91 28.14 -10.29 -6.49
CA LEU A 91 26.77 -10.61 -6.05
C LEU A 91 26.10 -11.63 -6.96
N VAL A 92 26.06 -11.37 -8.27
CA VAL A 92 25.46 -12.29 -9.26
C VAL A 92 26.24 -13.60 -9.30
N ALA A 93 27.57 -13.55 -9.24
CA ALA A 93 28.41 -14.73 -9.13
C ALA A 93 28.07 -15.54 -7.89
N SER A 94 27.81 -14.92 -6.73
CA SER A 94 27.46 -15.65 -5.51
C SER A 94 26.23 -16.57 -5.69
N TRP A 95 25.32 -16.24 -6.61
CA TRP A 95 24.13 -17.05 -6.88
C TRP A 95 24.39 -18.27 -7.77
N VAL A 96 25.38 -18.19 -8.67
CA VAL A 96 25.56 -19.18 -9.76
C VAL A 96 26.97 -19.78 -9.86
N ARG A 97 27.94 -19.33 -9.06
CA ARG A 97 29.37 -19.71 -9.19
C ARG A 97 29.64 -21.21 -9.02
N SER A 98 28.79 -21.93 -8.30
CA SER A 98 28.85 -23.38 -8.13
C SER A 98 27.87 -24.13 -9.03
N TYR A 99 27.39 -23.52 -10.11
CA TYR A 99 26.40 -24.13 -10.99
C TYR A 99 27.00 -25.30 -11.79
N GLU A 100 26.42 -26.48 -11.55
CA GLU A 100 26.64 -27.68 -12.34
C GLU A 100 25.29 -28.37 -12.60
N LEU A 101 25.15 -28.95 -13.79
CA LEU A 101 23.97 -29.72 -14.19
C LEU A 101 24.42 -31.02 -14.83
N SER A 102 23.94 -32.14 -14.32
CA SER A 102 24.22 -33.45 -14.89
C SER A 102 22.94 -34.25 -15.03
N GLU A 103 22.82 -34.97 -16.13
CA GLU A 103 21.72 -35.89 -16.36
C GLU A 103 22.25 -37.11 -17.11
N SER A 104 21.77 -38.28 -16.71
CA SER A 104 22.15 -39.56 -17.28
C SER A 104 20.95 -40.26 -17.90
N ASP A 105 21.20 -41.23 -18.77
CA ASP A 105 20.18 -42.10 -19.37
C ASP A 105 19.13 -41.33 -20.20
N ILE A 106 19.58 -40.35 -20.98
CA ILE A 106 18.71 -39.55 -21.86
C ILE A 106 18.84 -39.95 -23.35
N GLY A 107 17.89 -39.51 -24.18
CA GLY A 107 17.81 -39.86 -25.59
C GLY A 107 16.90 -41.05 -25.86
N SER A 108 16.54 -41.22 -27.13
CA SER A 108 15.58 -42.24 -27.62
C SER A 108 15.90 -43.70 -27.22
N ALA A 109 17.14 -44.00 -26.85
CA ALA A 109 17.60 -45.30 -26.41
C ALA A 109 18.34 -45.23 -25.06
N HIS A 110 18.14 -44.17 -24.27
CA HIS A 110 18.84 -43.90 -23.01
C HIS A 110 20.37 -43.95 -23.16
N GLN A 111 20.87 -43.46 -24.30
CA GLN A 111 22.23 -43.65 -24.75
C GLN A 111 23.17 -42.49 -24.40
N PHE A 112 22.67 -41.36 -23.91
CA PHE A 112 23.51 -40.20 -23.62
C PHE A 112 23.54 -39.84 -22.13
N ASP A 113 24.68 -39.29 -21.72
CA ASP A 113 24.87 -38.57 -20.48
C ASP A 113 25.44 -37.19 -20.80
N TYR A 114 25.07 -36.16 -20.06
CA TYR A 114 25.73 -34.86 -20.15
C TYR A 114 26.09 -34.27 -18.79
N HIS A 115 27.11 -33.42 -18.81
CA HIS A 115 27.53 -32.62 -17.67
C HIS A 115 27.82 -31.19 -18.17
N VAL A 116 27.05 -30.23 -17.68
CA VAL A 116 27.24 -28.79 -17.90
C VAL A 116 27.87 -28.18 -16.66
N LYS A 117 28.87 -27.32 -16.88
CA LYS A 117 29.46 -26.48 -15.83
C LYS A 117 29.56 -25.04 -16.31
N LEU A 118 29.49 -24.12 -15.35
CA LEU A 118 29.86 -22.72 -15.55
C LEU A 118 31.38 -22.57 -15.48
N LYS A 119 32.00 -22.04 -16.54
CA LYS A 119 33.46 -21.81 -16.57
C LYS A 119 33.84 -20.44 -16.05
N GLU A 120 33.11 -19.43 -16.49
CA GLU A 120 33.49 -18.03 -16.32
C GLU A 120 32.22 -17.17 -16.32
N ILE A 121 32.28 -16.10 -15.53
CA ILE A 121 31.32 -15.01 -15.51
C ILE A 121 32.14 -13.75 -15.81
N GLN A 122 31.66 -12.92 -16.73
CA GLN A 122 32.23 -11.61 -17.01
C GLN A 122 31.12 -10.58 -16.90
N ALA A 123 31.36 -9.50 -16.17
CA ALA A 123 30.49 -8.33 -16.16
C ALA A 123 31.09 -7.23 -17.04
N THR A 124 30.26 -6.50 -17.79
CA THR A 124 30.68 -5.34 -18.57
C THR A 124 29.59 -4.28 -18.59
N LYS A 125 29.91 -3.03 -18.26
CA LYS A 125 28.97 -1.91 -18.41
C LYS A 125 28.74 -1.60 -19.89
N THR A 126 27.47 -1.58 -20.28
CA THR A 126 27.01 -1.33 -21.66
C THR A 126 26.09 -0.11 -21.71
N LEU A 127 25.81 0.37 -22.92
CA LEU A 127 24.91 1.51 -23.10
C LEU A 127 23.49 1.13 -22.65
N PRO A 128 22.80 1.99 -21.87
CA PRO A 128 21.46 1.71 -21.38
C PRO A 128 20.43 1.79 -22.50
N TYR A 129 19.24 1.27 -22.25
CA TYR A 129 18.09 1.33 -23.14
C TYR A 129 17.12 2.42 -22.69
N LEU A 130 16.62 3.16 -23.68
CA LEU A 130 15.65 4.24 -23.51
C LEU A 130 14.32 3.86 -24.17
N LEU A 131 13.21 4.26 -23.55
CA LEU A 131 11.89 4.10 -24.14
C LEU A 131 11.70 5.15 -25.24
N ASN A 132 11.55 4.72 -26.50
CA ASN A 132 11.27 5.65 -27.58
C ASN A 132 9.78 5.97 -27.63
N THR A 133 9.39 7.15 -27.15
CA THR A 133 7.99 7.62 -27.13
C THR A 133 7.58 8.36 -28.39
N ASN A 134 8.50 8.66 -29.31
CA ASN A 134 8.28 9.71 -30.32
C ASN A 134 7.84 9.22 -31.71
N VAL A 135 7.86 7.92 -32.03
CA VAL A 135 7.62 7.50 -33.43
C VAL A 135 7.01 6.11 -33.59
N GLY A 136 5.78 5.83 -33.13
CA GLY A 136 4.97 4.66 -33.58
C GLY A 136 5.54 3.24 -33.37
N GLU A 137 6.79 3.12 -32.94
CA GLU A 137 7.51 1.91 -32.56
C GLU A 137 7.55 1.93 -31.04
N HIS A 138 6.55 1.32 -30.40
CA HIS A 138 6.60 1.07 -28.97
C HIS A 138 7.74 0.08 -28.70
N GLY A 139 8.90 0.58 -28.28
CA GLY A 139 10.08 -0.26 -28.06
C GLY A 139 11.20 0.44 -27.32
N TRP A 140 12.01 -0.36 -26.63
CA TRP A 140 13.25 0.07 -25.99
C TRP A 140 14.37 0.11 -27.04
N VAL A 141 15.05 1.23 -27.15
CA VAL A 141 16.18 1.43 -28.07
C VAL A 141 17.43 1.68 -27.25
N GLN A 142 18.54 1.01 -27.59
CA GLN A 142 19.81 1.26 -26.92
C GLN A 142 20.24 2.72 -27.16
N SER A 143 20.62 3.43 -26.10
CA SER A 143 21.09 4.81 -26.18
C SER A 143 22.38 4.88 -27.00
N ASN A 144 22.63 6.06 -27.57
CA ASN A 144 23.87 6.37 -28.29
C ASN A 144 24.99 6.82 -27.34
N SER A 145 24.67 7.04 -26.06
CA SER A 145 25.59 7.50 -25.02
C SER A 145 25.25 6.86 -23.68
N PHE A 146 26.21 6.86 -22.76
CA PHE A 146 25.90 6.56 -21.36
C PHE A 146 25.02 7.69 -20.81
N GLU A 147 23.98 7.33 -20.07
CA GLU A 147 23.13 8.26 -19.35
C GLU A 147 23.65 8.43 -17.92
N SER A 148 23.47 9.61 -17.33
CA SER A 148 23.88 9.85 -15.94
C SER A 148 22.98 9.17 -14.93
N ASP A 149 21.70 8.98 -15.27
CA ASP A 149 20.65 8.45 -14.40
C ASP A 149 20.38 6.94 -14.64
N LYS A 150 21.15 6.27 -15.50
CA LYS A 150 20.94 4.84 -15.83
C LYS A 150 22.25 4.08 -15.95
N THR A 151 22.28 2.90 -15.34
CA THR A 151 23.39 1.96 -15.46
C THR A 151 22.87 0.66 -16.09
N ASN A 152 23.53 0.16 -17.12
CA ASN A 152 23.23 -1.16 -17.70
C ASN A 152 24.49 -2.02 -17.66
N ILE A 153 24.38 -3.24 -17.14
CA ILE A 153 25.49 -4.18 -17.02
C ILE A 153 25.11 -5.49 -17.70
N GLU A 154 26.02 -5.95 -18.55
CA GLU A 154 25.94 -7.21 -19.25
C GLU A 154 26.76 -8.28 -18.52
N PHE A 155 26.10 -9.36 -18.11
CA PHE A 155 26.74 -10.56 -17.58
C PHE A 155 26.85 -11.62 -18.67
N THR A 156 28.07 -12.01 -19.03
CA THR A 156 28.33 -13.14 -19.92
C THR A 156 28.74 -14.36 -19.10
N PHE A 157 27.90 -15.40 -19.12
CA PHE A 157 28.13 -16.71 -18.53
C PHE A 157 28.64 -17.68 -19.60
N THR A 158 29.89 -18.13 -19.46
CA THR A 158 30.47 -19.13 -20.36
C THR A 158 30.17 -20.53 -19.84
N LEU A 159 29.28 -21.24 -20.52
CA LEU A 159 28.90 -22.62 -20.21
C LEU A 159 29.70 -23.59 -21.05
N GLU A 160 30.10 -24.72 -20.47
CA GLU A 160 30.66 -25.87 -21.19
C GLU A 160 29.83 -27.11 -20.88
N THR A 161 29.33 -27.77 -21.92
CA THR A 161 28.66 -29.07 -21.83
C THR A 161 29.55 -30.17 -22.39
N ASN A 162 29.67 -31.26 -21.65
CA ASN A 162 30.35 -32.48 -22.08
C ASN A 162 29.32 -33.59 -22.20
N VAL A 163 29.16 -34.15 -23.39
CA VAL A 163 28.20 -35.21 -23.69
C VAL A 163 28.94 -36.51 -23.99
N THR A 164 28.50 -37.59 -23.36
CA THR A 164 28.99 -38.95 -23.61
C THR A 164 27.88 -39.78 -24.22
N ALA A 165 28.14 -40.38 -25.38
CA ALA A 165 27.25 -41.33 -26.04
C ALA A 165 27.74 -42.76 -25.81
N ARG A 166 26.87 -43.60 -25.24
CA ARG A 166 27.11 -45.02 -24.96
C ARG A 166 26.59 -45.87 -26.13
N GLY A 167 27.47 -46.73 -26.64
CA GLY A 167 27.22 -47.60 -27.78
C GLY A 167 28.36 -48.60 -27.96
N ALA A 168 28.50 -49.19 -29.15
CA ALA A 168 29.61 -50.11 -29.45
C ALA A 168 31.00 -49.43 -29.32
N ASP A 169 31.08 -48.15 -29.69
CA ASP A 169 32.21 -47.27 -29.41
C ASP A 169 31.71 -46.07 -28.61
N THR A 170 32.36 -45.76 -27.47
CA THR A 170 32.02 -44.57 -26.68
C THR A 170 32.46 -43.32 -27.42
N ARG A 171 31.52 -42.43 -27.72
CA ARG A 171 31.80 -41.13 -28.38
C ARG A 171 31.60 -40.01 -27.38
N LYS A 172 32.45 -38.99 -27.43
CA LYS A 172 32.36 -37.79 -26.59
C LYS A 172 32.27 -36.55 -27.48
N GLY A 173 31.48 -35.57 -27.06
CA GLY A 173 31.44 -34.24 -27.66
C GLY A 173 31.43 -33.19 -26.58
N THR A 174 32.03 -32.04 -26.87
CA THR A 174 32.05 -30.87 -25.98
C THR A 174 31.49 -29.69 -26.74
N ALA A 175 30.59 -28.92 -26.14
CA ALA A 175 30.12 -27.66 -26.71
C ALA A 175 30.20 -26.56 -25.65
N SER A 176 30.29 -25.31 -26.09
CA SER A 176 30.30 -24.14 -25.22
C SER A 176 29.32 -23.10 -25.71
N ALA A 177 28.62 -22.44 -24.78
CA ALA A 177 27.74 -21.31 -25.08
C ALA A 177 28.13 -20.09 -24.23
N ALA A 178 28.02 -18.91 -24.83
CA ALA A 178 28.05 -17.64 -24.11
C ALA A 178 26.60 -17.17 -23.89
N TYR A 179 26.10 -17.35 -22.67
CA TYR A 179 24.79 -16.85 -22.26
C TYR A 179 24.93 -15.45 -21.70
N VAL A 180 24.14 -14.51 -22.21
CA VAL A 180 24.15 -13.12 -21.79
C VAL A 180 22.89 -12.79 -21.02
N TYR A 181 23.04 -12.14 -19.87
CA TYR A 181 21.97 -11.59 -19.06
C TYR A 181 22.29 -10.13 -18.77
N GLU A 182 21.43 -9.21 -19.19
CA GLU A 182 21.59 -7.78 -18.98
C GLU A 182 20.60 -7.28 -17.93
N ILE A 183 21.10 -6.45 -17.03
CA ILE A 183 20.30 -5.76 -16.02
C ILE A 183 20.54 -4.27 -16.17
N GLN A 184 19.44 -3.53 -16.26
CA GLN A 184 19.44 -2.08 -16.22
C GLN A 184 18.84 -1.60 -14.91
N TRP A 185 19.52 -0.62 -14.33
CA TRP A 185 19.00 0.17 -13.23
C TRP A 185 18.84 1.63 -13.62
N ASP A 186 17.85 2.23 -13.01
CA ASP A 186 17.61 3.66 -13.06
C ASP A 186 17.92 4.24 -11.67
N GLU A 187 18.54 5.42 -11.63
CA GLU A 187 18.69 6.17 -10.38
C GLU A 187 17.29 6.41 -9.80
N TYR A 188 17.13 6.05 -8.53
CA TYR A 188 15.95 6.35 -7.77
C TYR A 188 15.90 7.86 -7.57
N ASP A 189 14.84 8.49 -8.09
CA ASP A 189 14.69 9.94 -8.03
C ASP A 189 14.39 10.41 -6.60
N VAL A 190 15.47 10.65 -5.87
CA VAL A 190 15.48 11.18 -4.50
C VAL A 190 14.79 12.54 -4.44
N GLU A 191 14.97 13.38 -5.45
CA GLU A 191 14.35 14.70 -5.53
C GLU A 191 12.83 14.57 -5.68
N ASP A 192 12.37 13.60 -6.46
CA ASP A 192 10.94 13.31 -6.63
C ASP A 192 10.28 12.83 -5.33
N VAL A 193 10.92 11.95 -4.55
CA VAL A 193 10.38 11.50 -3.24
C VAL A 193 10.29 12.65 -2.25
N VAL A 194 11.35 13.43 -2.12
CA VAL A 194 11.38 14.59 -1.22
C VAL A 194 10.36 15.64 -1.67
N THR A 195 10.26 15.90 -2.98
CA THR A 195 9.26 16.81 -3.55
C THR A 195 7.83 16.29 -3.35
N HIS A 196 7.59 14.98 -3.44
CA HIS A 196 6.29 14.39 -3.12
C HIS A 196 5.92 14.74 -1.69
N MET A 197 6.81 14.44 -0.74
CA MET A 197 6.54 14.70 0.66
C MET A 197 6.34 16.19 0.93
N ASP A 198 7.17 17.04 0.32
CA ASP A 198 7.06 18.49 0.45
C ASP A 198 5.72 19.01 -0.06
N ILE A 199 5.13 18.41 -1.11
CA ILE A 199 3.79 18.74 -1.59
C ILE A 199 2.71 18.16 -0.67
N TRP A 200 2.82 16.87 -0.31
CA TRP A 200 1.81 16.14 0.46
C TRP A 200 1.56 16.78 1.83
N ARG A 201 2.62 17.25 2.50
CA ARG A 201 2.51 17.83 3.84
C ARG A 201 1.64 19.08 3.94
N TYR A 202 1.34 19.74 2.83
CA TYR A 202 0.47 20.92 2.83
C TYR A 202 -0.98 20.52 3.06
N ILE A 203 -1.44 20.72 4.31
CA ILE A 203 -2.80 20.36 4.70
C ILE A 203 -3.75 21.55 4.89
N PHE A 204 -3.30 22.79 5.08
CA PHE A 204 -4.19 23.97 5.22
C PHE A 204 -3.77 25.18 4.37
N TYR A 205 -2.51 25.25 3.98
CA TYR A 205 -2.01 26.37 3.17
C TYR A 205 -1.96 25.94 1.71
N ALA A 206 -2.38 26.82 0.81
CA ALA A 206 -2.24 26.59 -0.62
C ALA A 206 -0.74 26.46 -0.99
N TYR A 207 -0.38 25.35 -1.62
CA TYR A 207 0.93 25.19 -2.25
C TYR A 207 0.93 25.93 -3.60
N TYR A 208 1.99 26.69 -3.88
CA TYR A 208 2.23 27.13 -5.25
C TYR A 208 2.92 25.97 -5.97
N LEU A 209 2.11 25.07 -6.57
CA LEU A 209 2.64 24.03 -7.45
C LEU A 209 3.43 24.72 -8.57
N PRO A 210 4.72 24.40 -8.79
CA PRO A 210 5.35 24.70 -10.05
C PRO A 210 4.44 24.13 -11.15
N ASN A 211 4.09 24.95 -12.14
CA ASN A 211 3.25 24.52 -13.25
C ASN A 211 3.83 23.20 -13.81
N ASP A 212 2.92 22.23 -14.05
CA ASP A 212 3.13 20.90 -14.64
C ASP A 212 3.24 19.72 -13.65
N ALA A 213 3.33 19.95 -12.33
CA ALA A 213 3.28 18.86 -11.35
C ALA A 213 1.85 18.30 -11.19
N GLN A 214 1.59 17.09 -11.70
CA GLN A 214 0.36 16.32 -11.43
C GLN A 214 0.39 15.71 -10.03
N ARG A 215 0.61 16.49 -8.97
CA ARG A 215 0.63 16.03 -7.57
C ARG A 215 -0.40 16.78 -6.75
N VAL A 216 -0.99 16.11 -5.77
CA VAL A 216 -1.99 16.70 -4.87
C VAL A 216 -1.40 16.86 -3.47
N SER A 217 -1.59 18.03 -2.89
CA SER A 217 -1.36 18.24 -1.46
C SER A 217 -2.46 17.57 -0.62
N ALA A 218 -2.25 17.41 0.69
CA ALA A 218 -3.32 16.96 1.58
C ALA A 218 -4.51 17.94 1.60
N ASP A 219 -4.28 19.25 1.47
CA ASP A 219 -5.35 20.27 1.36
C ASP A 219 -6.18 20.05 0.09
N ASP A 220 -5.53 19.88 -1.07
CA ASP A 220 -6.21 19.60 -2.34
C ASP A 220 -7.00 18.30 -2.27
N TRP A 221 -6.42 17.26 -1.66
CA TRP A 221 -7.07 15.97 -1.47
C TRP A 221 -8.31 16.09 -0.58
N ILE A 222 -8.23 16.78 0.56
CA ILE A 222 -9.37 16.99 1.47
C ILE A 222 -10.46 17.82 0.78
N ARG A 223 -10.09 18.91 0.11
CA ARG A 223 -11.02 19.74 -0.67
C ARG A 223 -11.73 18.92 -1.74
N LYS A 224 -11.01 18.02 -2.41
CA LYS A 224 -11.59 17.13 -3.41
C LYS A 224 -12.51 16.07 -2.80
N MET A 225 -12.14 15.44 -1.69
CA MET A 225 -13.04 14.57 -0.91
C MET A 225 -14.35 15.29 -0.58
N TYR A 226 -14.26 16.53 -0.08
CA TYR A 226 -15.43 17.34 0.24
C TYR A 226 -16.26 17.72 -1.00
N GLN A 227 -15.60 18.07 -2.12
CA GLN A 227 -16.28 18.36 -3.39
C GLN A 227 -17.05 17.16 -3.92
N VAL A 228 -16.48 15.94 -3.84
CA VAL A 228 -17.16 14.70 -4.20
C VAL A 228 -18.37 14.48 -3.29
N TYR A 229 -18.19 14.61 -1.98
CA TYR A 229 -19.27 14.49 -1.00
C TYR A 229 -20.42 15.46 -1.30
N ASP A 230 -20.15 16.75 -1.52
CA ASP A 230 -21.17 17.77 -1.73
C ASP A 230 -21.68 17.84 -3.19
N TYR A 231 -21.19 17.00 -4.11
CA TYR A 231 -21.44 17.21 -5.54
C TYR A 231 -22.93 17.33 -5.89
N GLN A 232 -23.78 16.43 -5.38
CA GLN A 232 -25.24 16.55 -5.46
C GLN A 232 -25.82 17.06 -4.13
N GLN A 233 -26.40 18.27 -4.15
CA GLN A 233 -27.01 18.89 -2.95
C GLN A 233 -28.41 18.34 -2.66
N VAL A 234 -29.23 18.17 -3.70
CA VAL A 234 -30.58 17.61 -3.54
C VAL A 234 -30.49 16.10 -3.66
N ARG A 235 -30.53 15.44 -2.50
CA ARG A 235 -30.35 13.99 -2.37
C ARG A 235 -31.68 13.32 -2.09
N SER A 236 -31.93 12.18 -2.74
CA SER A 236 -33.09 11.35 -2.48
C SER A 236 -32.98 10.72 -1.09
N THR A 237 -34.09 10.56 -0.37
CA THR A 237 -34.08 9.82 0.89
C THR A 237 -34.17 8.34 0.58
N PHE A 238 -33.33 7.52 1.20
CA PHE A 238 -33.40 6.06 1.06
C PHE A 238 -34.71 5.53 1.64
N ASP A 239 -35.50 4.82 0.83
CA ASP A 239 -36.79 4.25 1.25
C ASP A 239 -36.59 2.96 2.05
N TYR A 240 -36.06 3.12 3.26
CA TYR A 240 -35.77 2.02 4.17
C TYR A 240 -37.04 1.20 4.52
N ALA A 241 -38.23 1.82 4.54
CA ALA A 241 -39.47 1.13 4.86
C ALA A 241 -39.84 0.06 3.83
N ASN A 242 -39.62 0.35 2.54
CA ASN A 242 -39.97 -0.56 1.44
C ASN A 242 -38.79 -1.37 0.88
N TYR A 243 -37.58 -1.19 1.42
CA TYR A 243 -36.44 -2.06 1.12
C TYR A 243 -36.78 -3.53 1.46
N ASP A 244 -36.45 -4.47 0.58
CA ASP A 244 -36.60 -5.92 0.82
C ASP A 244 -35.21 -6.51 1.11
N GLU A 245 -34.97 -6.86 2.38
CA GLU A 245 -33.69 -7.41 2.83
C GLU A 245 -33.33 -8.78 2.23
N THR A 246 -34.30 -9.47 1.62
CA THR A 246 -34.13 -10.84 1.11
C THR A 246 -33.70 -10.91 -0.35
N GLN A 247 -33.63 -9.77 -1.05
CA GLN A 247 -33.28 -9.68 -2.46
C GLN A 247 -32.10 -8.73 -2.68
N PRO A 248 -31.24 -8.98 -3.68
CA PRO A 248 -30.28 -7.99 -4.13
C PRO A 248 -30.99 -6.71 -4.58
N ALA A 249 -30.47 -5.55 -4.19
CA ALA A 249 -31.06 -4.26 -4.51
C ALA A 249 -30.01 -3.27 -5.01
N THR A 250 -30.33 -2.55 -6.08
CA THR A 250 -29.48 -1.50 -6.63
C THR A 250 -30.24 -0.18 -6.70
N PHE A 251 -29.67 0.85 -6.08
CA PHE A 251 -30.16 2.22 -6.06
C PHE A 251 -29.16 3.14 -6.76
N GLY A 252 -29.60 4.30 -7.23
CA GLY A 252 -28.70 5.32 -7.77
C GLY A 252 -29.10 5.88 -9.11
N TYR A 253 -30.00 5.26 -9.88
CA TYR A 253 -30.50 5.83 -11.14
C TYR A 253 -32.01 6.04 -11.13
N THR A 254 -32.43 7.25 -11.52
CA THR A 254 -33.82 7.53 -11.93
C THR A 254 -33.79 7.95 -13.39
N GLY A 255 -34.16 7.05 -14.30
CA GLY A 255 -33.88 7.22 -15.73
C GLY A 255 -32.38 7.14 -16.01
N SER A 256 -31.82 8.11 -16.75
CA SER A 256 -30.39 8.20 -17.03
C SER A 256 -29.62 9.11 -16.06
N VAL A 257 -30.28 9.56 -14.99
CA VAL A 257 -29.71 10.50 -14.01
C VAL A 257 -29.25 9.75 -12.77
N LEU A 258 -28.00 9.98 -12.39
CA LEU A 258 -27.39 9.48 -11.17
C LEU A 258 -27.87 10.28 -9.95
N GLN A 259 -28.16 9.57 -8.86
CA GLN A 259 -28.68 10.08 -7.61
C GLN A 259 -27.87 9.54 -6.43
N ASP A 260 -27.56 10.45 -5.53
CA ASP A 260 -27.08 10.18 -4.18
C ASP A 260 -28.27 9.99 -3.25
N PHE A 261 -28.08 9.08 -2.30
CA PHE A 261 -29.06 8.76 -1.29
C PHE A 261 -28.57 9.25 0.07
N ARG A 262 -29.50 9.83 0.83
CA ARG A 262 -29.29 10.14 2.24
C ARG A 262 -30.22 9.34 3.14
N ASP A 263 -29.84 9.21 4.40
CA ASP A 263 -30.77 8.82 5.44
C ASP A 263 -31.84 9.90 5.70
N GLY A 264 -33.03 9.48 6.15
CA GLY A 264 -34.08 10.38 6.65
C GLY A 264 -34.18 10.41 8.18
N TYR A 265 -33.64 9.36 8.82
CA TYR A 265 -33.58 9.11 10.25
C TYR A 265 -32.50 8.04 10.48
N PHE A 266 -32.12 7.77 11.74
CA PHE A 266 -31.17 6.72 12.08
C PHE A 266 -31.58 5.37 11.48
N LEU A 267 -30.72 4.76 10.65
CA LEU A 267 -31.02 3.51 9.95
C LEU A 267 -30.50 2.31 10.74
N ASP A 268 -31.41 1.44 11.20
CA ASP A 268 -31.12 0.27 12.02
C ASP A 268 -31.22 -1.05 11.23
N PHE A 269 -30.16 -1.40 10.51
CA PHE A 269 -30.06 -2.70 9.83
C PHE A 269 -29.78 -3.86 10.80
N TYR A 270 -29.67 -3.66 12.11
CA TYR A 270 -29.64 -4.80 13.04
C TYR A 270 -31.01 -5.46 13.16
N SER A 271 -32.08 -4.67 13.17
CA SER A 271 -33.46 -5.19 13.14
C SER A 271 -33.87 -5.74 11.78
N ARG A 272 -33.22 -5.28 10.70
CA ARG A 272 -33.42 -5.71 9.31
C ARG A 272 -32.06 -5.88 8.60
N PRO A 273 -31.37 -7.02 8.82
CA PRO A 273 -30.01 -7.23 8.33
C PRO A 273 -29.94 -7.25 6.81
N ILE A 274 -28.82 -6.79 6.26
CA ILE A 274 -28.53 -6.87 4.83
C ILE A 274 -28.09 -8.30 4.55
N VAL A 275 -28.97 -9.13 3.99
CA VAL A 275 -28.68 -10.56 3.74
C VAL A 275 -28.14 -10.81 2.33
N ASN A 276 -28.33 -9.87 1.41
CA ASN A 276 -27.84 -9.90 0.02
C ASN A 276 -27.22 -8.57 -0.37
N ASP A 277 -26.59 -8.49 -1.55
CA ASP A 277 -25.96 -7.28 -2.05
C ASP A 277 -26.91 -6.07 -2.08
N LEU A 278 -26.54 -5.03 -1.33
CA LEU A 278 -27.13 -3.71 -1.37
C LEU A 278 -26.16 -2.76 -2.06
N GLN A 279 -26.51 -2.30 -3.26
CA GLN A 279 -25.66 -1.47 -4.09
C GLN A 279 -26.23 -0.06 -4.27
N PHE A 280 -25.36 0.94 -4.16
CA PHE A 280 -25.62 2.33 -4.52
C PHE A 280 -24.66 2.74 -5.64
N GLU A 281 -25.22 3.08 -6.80
CA GLU A 281 -24.45 3.58 -7.96
C GLU A 281 -23.90 4.98 -7.72
N GLY A 282 -24.52 5.78 -6.85
CA GLY A 282 -24.02 7.08 -6.40
C GLY A 282 -23.38 7.01 -5.01
N SER A 283 -23.53 8.08 -4.24
CA SER A 283 -23.13 8.16 -2.83
C SER A 283 -24.25 7.67 -1.91
N PHE A 284 -23.88 7.15 -0.73
CA PHE A 284 -24.81 6.87 0.35
C PHE A 284 -24.37 7.59 1.63
N ILE A 285 -25.23 8.44 2.17
CA ILE A 285 -24.86 9.46 3.14
C ILE A 285 -25.77 9.40 4.38
N PHE A 286 -25.16 9.12 5.52
CA PHE A 286 -25.85 9.05 6.81
C PHE A 286 -25.56 10.33 7.60
N ASN A 287 -26.56 11.18 7.81
CA ASN A 287 -26.43 12.38 8.66
C ASN A 287 -26.90 12.14 10.10
N HIS A 288 -27.72 11.11 10.32
CA HIS A 288 -28.36 10.79 11.60
C HIS A 288 -27.81 9.51 12.23
N GLY A 289 -26.88 8.83 11.56
CA GLY A 289 -26.21 7.62 12.03
C GLY A 289 -26.76 6.32 11.48
N ILE A 290 -26.06 5.24 11.82
CA ILE A 290 -26.24 3.93 11.18
C ILE A 290 -25.88 2.79 12.13
N GLN A 291 -26.66 1.73 12.10
CA GLN A 291 -26.29 0.43 12.66
C GLN A 291 -26.38 -0.62 11.56
N LEU A 292 -25.24 -1.03 11.00
CA LEU A 292 -25.12 -2.13 10.04
C LEU A 292 -24.72 -3.40 10.76
N ASP A 293 -25.51 -4.45 10.56
CA ASP A 293 -25.17 -5.83 10.94
C ASP A 293 -25.53 -6.73 9.76
N GLY A 294 -24.52 -7.38 9.15
CA GLY A 294 -24.73 -8.20 7.95
C GLY A 294 -25.40 -9.53 8.24
N ARG A 295 -25.24 -10.09 9.46
CA ARG A 295 -25.77 -11.41 9.89
C ARG A 295 -26.03 -12.40 8.74
N GLN A 296 -25.03 -12.69 7.89
CA GLN A 296 -24.96 -13.59 6.71
C GLN A 296 -24.22 -12.90 5.55
N MET A 297 -24.06 -13.56 4.40
CA MET A 297 -23.21 -13.19 3.24
C MET A 297 -23.56 -11.86 2.52
N GLY A 298 -24.26 -10.93 3.17
CA GLY A 298 -24.62 -9.64 2.57
C GLY A 298 -23.43 -8.71 2.41
N ASN A 299 -23.51 -7.85 1.40
CA ASN A 299 -22.47 -6.89 1.05
C ASN A 299 -23.10 -5.51 0.84
N LEU A 300 -22.41 -4.45 1.24
CA LEU A 300 -22.77 -3.07 0.95
C LEU A 300 -21.76 -2.47 -0.04
N PHE A 301 -22.23 -2.18 -1.26
CA PHE A 301 -21.41 -1.57 -2.30
C PHE A 301 -21.86 -0.13 -2.56
N VAL A 302 -20.97 0.84 -2.38
CA VAL A 302 -21.21 2.25 -2.70
C VAL A 302 -20.17 2.69 -3.73
N ARG A 303 -20.62 3.00 -4.95
CA ARG A 303 -19.70 3.28 -6.07
C ARG A 303 -19.04 4.65 -6.01
N ASN A 304 -19.62 5.60 -5.27
CA ASN A 304 -19.01 6.90 -5.02
C ASN A 304 -18.54 7.00 -3.56
N MET A 305 -19.23 7.81 -2.76
CA MET A 305 -18.88 8.10 -1.36
C MET A 305 -19.82 7.41 -0.38
N LEU A 306 -19.26 6.70 0.60
CA LEU A 306 -19.95 6.33 1.83
C LEU A 306 -19.64 7.39 2.89
N SER A 307 -20.65 8.16 3.32
CA SER A 307 -20.45 9.19 4.35
C SER A 307 -21.23 8.87 5.61
N ILE A 308 -20.55 8.89 6.76
CA ILE A 308 -21.14 8.65 8.08
C ILE A 308 -20.92 9.89 8.93
N ARG A 309 -22.00 10.57 9.24
CA ARG A 309 -22.00 11.83 9.98
C ARG A 309 -23.00 11.80 11.12
N ASN A 310 -22.85 12.77 12.01
CA ASN A 310 -23.82 13.08 13.06
C ASN A 310 -24.06 14.59 13.07
N ASP A 311 -25.21 15.03 12.56
CA ASP A 311 -25.59 16.45 12.51
C ASP A 311 -26.21 16.98 13.81
N GLY A 312 -26.34 16.12 14.83
CA GLY A 312 -26.86 16.47 16.15
C GLY A 312 -28.36 16.78 16.19
N SER A 313 -29.09 16.63 15.07
CA SER A 313 -30.52 16.96 14.97
C SER A 313 -31.44 15.93 15.63
N ALA A 314 -30.94 14.71 15.84
CA ALA A 314 -31.58 13.70 16.67
C ALA A 314 -30.48 13.00 17.49
N PRO A 315 -30.49 13.09 18.84
CA PRO A 315 -29.66 12.18 19.62
C PRO A 315 -30.12 10.77 19.26
N PRO A 316 -29.21 9.84 18.95
CA PRO A 316 -29.61 8.48 18.69
C PRO A 316 -30.23 8.00 20.01
N THR A 317 -31.55 7.81 20.03
CA THR A 317 -32.29 7.63 21.28
C THR A 317 -31.88 6.35 22.01
N ASN A 318 -31.05 5.49 21.38
CA ASN A 318 -30.19 4.45 21.97
C ASN A 318 -28.95 4.04 21.11
N GLY A 319 -28.58 4.76 20.04
CA GLY A 319 -27.90 4.16 18.87
C GLY A 319 -26.38 4.38 18.77
N LEU A 320 -25.64 3.30 19.01
CA LEU A 320 -24.24 3.13 18.62
C LEU A 320 -24.12 3.21 17.10
N HIS A 321 -23.25 4.08 16.55
CA HIS A 321 -22.91 3.95 15.13
C HIS A 321 -22.08 2.66 14.97
N LEU A 322 -22.57 1.71 14.19
CA LEU A 322 -21.99 0.38 14.12
C LEU A 322 -21.90 -0.10 12.68
N ILE A 323 -20.77 -0.72 12.33
CA ILE A 323 -20.63 -1.58 11.16
C ILE A 323 -20.09 -2.91 11.65
N LYS A 324 -20.88 -3.97 11.51
CA LYS A 324 -20.54 -5.29 12.03
C LYS A 324 -20.79 -6.40 11.01
N ASP A 325 -19.81 -7.27 10.85
CA ASP A 325 -19.87 -8.52 10.08
C ASP A 325 -20.61 -8.38 8.74
N ILE A 326 -20.21 -7.37 7.96
CA ILE A 326 -20.72 -7.06 6.62
C ILE A 326 -19.57 -6.53 5.76
N ASP A 327 -19.39 -7.08 4.57
CA ASP A 327 -18.41 -6.53 3.64
C ASP A 327 -18.90 -5.17 3.11
N VAL A 328 -18.09 -4.15 3.31
CA VAL A 328 -18.40 -2.78 2.88
C VAL A 328 -17.34 -2.33 1.90
N GLN A 329 -17.78 -1.90 0.72
CA GLN A 329 -16.91 -1.32 -0.29
C GLN A 329 -17.40 0.07 -0.68
N ALA A 330 -16.59 1.09 -0.37
CA ALA A 330 -16.80 2.46 -0.82
C ALA A 330 -15.77 2.83 -1.89
N SER A 331 -16.16 2.79 -3.17
CA SER A 331 -15.21 2.78 -4.29
C SER A 331 -14.40 4.07 -4.48
N VAL A 332 -15.01 5.26 -4.33
CA VAL A 332 -14.25 6.53 -4.40
C VAL A 332 -13.70 6.90 -3.03
N GLY A 333 -14.49 6.74 -1.98
CA GLY A 333 -14.00 6.94 -0.62
C GLY A 333 -15.06 6.84 0.47
N MET A 334 -14.56 6.89 1.70
CA MET A 334 -15.34 6.90 2.93
C MET A 334 -15.02 8.18 3.71
N TYR A 335 -16.07 8.88 4.16
CA TYR A 335 -15.96 10.13 4.92
C TYR A 335 -16.70 10.01 6.25
N VAL A 336 -15.98 10.13 7.36
CA VAL A 336 -16.54 10.05 8.71
C VAL A 336 -16.39 11.40 9.41
N ASP A 337 -17.51 11.97 9.85
CA ASP A 337 -17.58 13.26 10.56
C ASP A 337 -18.71 13.22 11.60
N LEU A 338 -18.38 12.72 12.79
CA LEU A 338 -19.34 12.53 13.87
C LEU A 338 -19.54 13.78 14.74
N GLY A 339 -18.91 14.90 14.35
CA GLY A 339 -18.84 16.13 15.10
C GLY A 339 -18.12 15.98 16.45
N SER A 340 -17.93 17.12 17.13
CA SER A 340 -17.25 17.17 18.45
C SER A 340 -18.19 16.88 19.62
N GLN A 341 -19.27 16.14 19.40
CA GLN A 341 -20.21 15.78 20.48
C GLN A 341 -19.61 14.67 21.34
N ARG A 342 -19.67 14.84 22.66
CA ARG A 342 -19.14 13.87 23.61
C ARG A 342 -19.77 12.49 23.41
N GLY A 343 -18.94 11.46 23.27
CA GLY A 343 -19.37 10.07 23.10
C GLY A 343 -19.79 9.70 21.67
N SER A 344 -19.66 10.60 20.69
CA SER A 344 -19.82 10.27 19.27
C SER A 344 -18.73 9.29 18.84
N ARG A 345 -19.14 8.08 18.45
CA ARG A 345 -18.21 7.05 17.97
C ARG A 345 -18.83 6.13 16.92
N LEU A 346 -18.01 5.71 15.96
CA LEU A 346 -18.29 4.67 14.98
C LEU A 346 -17.52 3.42 15.36
N VAL A 347 -18.23 2.36 15.70
CA VAL A 347 -17.63 1.05 15.99
C VAL A 347 -17.67 0.19 14.75
N VAL A 348 -16.52 -0.35 14.37
CA VAL A 348 -16.36 -1.26 13.24
C VAL A 348 -15.81 -2.57 13.75
N SER A 349 -16.51 -3.68 13.54
CA SER A 349 -16.08 -5.01 13.99
C SER A 349 -16.40 -6.04 12.91
N GLN A 350 -15.39 -6.44 12.15
CA GLN A 350 -15.53 -7.26 10.94
C GLN A 350 -14.81 -8.60 11.12
N GLU A 351 -15.28 -9.47 12.02
CA GLU A 351 -14.55 -10.71 12.34
C GLU A 351 -14.42 -11.65 11.13
N SER A 352 -15.41 -11.63 10.23
CA SER A 352 -15.47 -12.48 9.03
C SER A 352 -15.54 -11.72 7.71
N SER A 353 -15.38 -10.39 7.73
CA SER A 353 -15.61 -9.51 6.58
C SER A 353 -14.54 -8.42 6.51
N SER A 354 -14.63 -7.57 5.48
CA SER A 354 -13.67 -6.53 5.17
C SER A 354 -14.34 -5.17 4.98
N LEU A 355 -13.65 -4.12 5.40
CA LEU A 355 -14.00 -2.75 5.08
C LEU A 355 -12.98 -2.22 4.07
N MET A 356 -13.43 -1.96 2.85
CA MET A 356 -12.60 -1.42 1.78
C MET A 356 -13.06 -0.01 1.38
N ALA A 357 -12.12 0.93 1.33
CA ALA A 357 -12.37 2.28 0.87
C ALA A 357 -11.35 2.70 -0.20
N GLY A 358 -11.81 3.38 -1.25
CA GLY A 358 -10.92 4.00 -2.25
C GLY A 358 -10.04 5.10 -1.67
N ASN A 359 -10.54 5.75 -0.62
CA ASN A 359 -9.93 6.82 0.16
C ASN A 359 -10.63 6.83 1.52
N LEU A 360 -9.94 7.19 2.60
CA LEU A 360 -10.55 7.30 3.92
C LEU A 360 -10.25 8.67 4.51
N TRP A 361 -11.29 9.38 4.95
CA TRP A 361 -11.16 10.64 5.64
C TRP A 361 -11.93 10.61 6.96
N LEU A 362 -11.22 10.77 8.07
CA LEU A 362 -11.80 10.94 9.40
C LEU A 362 -11.63 12.40 9.81
N ASN A 363 -12.74 13.11 10.02
CA ASN A 363 -12.75 14.53 10.34
C ASN A 363 -13.55 14.83 11.60
N ASN A 364 -13.06 15.79 12.40
CA ASN A 364 -13.78 16.42 13.48
C ASN A 364 -14.59 15.45 14.36
N SER A 365 -13.97 14.32 14.72
CA SER A 365 -14.62 13.22 15.43
C SER A 365 -14.19 13.10 16.89
N ASN A 366 -13.37 14.05 17.35
CA ASN A 366 -12.96 14.18 18.75
C ASN A 366 -13.28 15.59 19.28
N SER A 367 -13.38 15.71 20.61
CA SER A 367 -13.63 16.99 21.27
C SER A 367 -12.38 17.53 21.97
N GLN A 368 -12.15 18.85 21.94
CA GLN A 368 -11.04 19.47 22.69
C GLN A 368 -11.18 19.31 24.20
N GLU A 369 -12.41 19.29 24.71
CA GLU A 369 -12.68 19.23 26.14
C GLU A 369 -12.43 17.83 26.72
N ASN A 370 -12.46 16.77 25.90
CA ASN A 370 -12.26 15.38 26.32
C ASN A 370 -11.66 14.54 25.17
N ALA A 371 -10.33 14.53 25.04
CA ALA A 371 -9.63 13.60 24.15
C ALA A 371 -9.62 12.18 24.74
N GLN A 372 -10.79 11.51 24.74
CA GLN A 372 -10.89 10.12 25.19
C GLN A 372 -10.59 9.15 24.05
N SER A 373 -9.87 8.07 24.34
CA SER A 373 -9.51 7.00 23.40
C SER A 373 -10.70 6.24 22.80
N GLN A 374 -11.92 6.49 23.28
CA GLN A 374 -13.15 5.82 22.86
C GLN A 374 -14.13 6.72 22.08
N GLU A 375 -13.68 7.90 21.64
CA GLU A 375 -14.38 8.74 20.66
C GLU A 375 -13.78 8.53 19.26
N GLY A 376 -14.51 8.91 18.21
CA GLY A 376 -14.04 8.75 16.82
C GLY A 376 -14.33 7.38 16.21
N MET A 377 -13.41 6.84 15.42
CA MET A 377 -13.56 5.51 14.81
C MET A 377 -12.86 4.45 15.67
N LEU A 378 -13.63 3.47 16.15
CA LEU A 378 -13.13 2.34 16.92
C LEU A 378 -13.18 1.07 16.06
N PHE A 379 -12.01 0.52 15.73
CA PHE A 379 -11.83 -0.68 14.91
C PHE A 379 -11.54 -1.91 15.79
N GLY A 380 -12.57 -2.72 16.01
CA GLY A 380 -12.54 -3.84 16.95
C GLY A 380 -11.98 -5.14 16.38
N ALA A 381 -12.20 -5.41 15.10
CA ALA A 381 -11.84 -6.66 14.44
C ALA A 381 -11.83 -6.52 12.91
N GLY A 382 -11.02 -7.35 12.25
CA GLY A 382 -11.09 -7.59 10.81
C GLY A 382 -10.01 -6.89 10.00
N TYR A 383 -10.34 -6.63 8.73
CA TYR A 383 -9.45 -6.03 7.74
C TYR A 383 -10.04 -4.70 7.26
N LEU A 384 -9.26 -3.62 7.40
CA LEU A 384 -9.53 -2.31 6.81
C LEU A 384 -8.48 -2.07 5.72
N THR A 385 -8.92 -1.95 4.47
CA THR A 385 -8.03 -1.68 3.34
C THR A 385 -8.39 -0.36 2.67
N VAL A 386 -7.42 0.54 2.58
CA VAL A 386 -7.51 1.78 1.82
C VAL A 386 -6.62 1.65 0.59
N GLN A 387 -7.24 1.49 -0.59
CA GLN A 387 -6.51 1.19 -1.82
C GLN A 387 -7.21 1.75 -3.05
N PRO A 388 -6.47 2.04 -4.15
CA PRO A 388 -7.08 2.43 -5.40
C PRO A 388 -8.09 1.39 -5.86
N ASN A 389 -9.36 1.80 -5.95
CA ASN A 389 -10.37 0.92 -6.52
C ASN A 389 -10.42 1.13 -8.04
N THR A 390 -10.06 0.11 -8.81
CA THR A 390 -10.12 0.14 -10.29
C THR A 390 -11.52 0.47 -10.82
N SER A 391 -12.57 0.17 -10.05
CA SER A 391 -13.94 0.59 -10.37
C SER A 391 -14.19 2.08 -10.07
N GLY A 392 -13.59 2.63 -9.01
CA GLY A 392 -13.70 4.05 -8.63
C GLY A 392 -13.02 4.99 -9.63
N ASN A 393 -11.91 4.56 -10.24
CA ASN A 393 -11.26 5.26 -11.36
C ASN A 393 -12.17 5.38 -12.59
N ASN A 394 -13.21 4.55 -12.69
CA ASN A 394 -14.17 4.57 -13.79
C ASN A 394 -15.48 5.27 -13.42
N PHE A 395 -15.61 5.84 -12.22
CA PHE A 395 -16.80 6.56 -11.81
C PHE A 395 -17.06 7.77 -12.72
N GLN A 396 -18.32 7.96 -13.13
CA GLN A 396 -18.72 8.96 -14.12
C GLN A 396 -19.68 9.99 -13.52
N PHE A 397 -19.15 11.17 -13.18
CA PHE A 397 -19.93 12.29 -12.65
C PHE A 397 -20.86 12.95 -13.69
N ASN A 398 -20.67 12.69 -14.99
CA ASN A 398 -21.49 13.25 -16.07
C ASN A 398 -22.97 12.81 -16.04
N HIS A 399 -23.29 11.76 -15.28
CA HIS A 399 -24.65 11.27 -15.11
C HIS A 399 -25.44 12.04 -14.05
N TYR A 400 -24.80 12.86 -13.22
CA TYR A 400 -25.53 13.73 -12.29
C TYR A 400 -26.23 14.87 -13.05
N ILE A 401 -27.32 15.38 -12.46
CA ILE A 401 -27.83 16.70 -12.84
C ILE A 401 -26.79 17.72 -12.39
N THR A 402 -26.15 18.37 -13.35
CA THR A 402 -25.12 19.36 -13.07
C THR A 402 -25.75 20.69 -12.65
N ASP A 403 -25.32 21.20 -11.49
CA ASP A 403 -25.43 22.63 -11.21
C ASP A 403 -24.38 23.35 -12.08
N VAL A 404 -24.79 24.39 -12.81
CA VAL A 404 -23.92 25.16 -13.71
C VAL A 404 -22.72 25.77 -12.96
N THR A 405 -22.82 25.90 -11.63
CA THR A 405 -21.79 26.49 -10.77
C THR A 405 -20.76 25.49 -10.23
N LYS A 406 -20.99 24.17 -10.35
CA LYS A 406 -20.10 23.14 -9.81
C LYS A 406 -19.24 22.51 -10.89
N SER A 407 -17.91 22.56 -10.70
CA SER A 407 -16.95 21.83 -11.53
C SER A 407 -17.03 20.32 -11.26
N ASN A 408 -16.77 19.52 -12.30
CA ASN A 408 -16.65 18.07 -12.17
C ASN A 408 -15.46 17.74 -11.24
N PRO A 409 -15.63 16.94 -10.16
CA PRO A 409 -14.54 16.55 -9.27
C PRO A 409 -13.44 15.75 -9.98
N ARG A 410 -13.78 15.07 -11.08
CA ARG A 410 -12.83 14.33 -11.92
C ARG A 410 -12.11 15.28 -12.88
N ASP A 411 -11.05 15.90 -12.38
CA ASP A 411 -10.13 16.78 -13.10
C ASP A 411 -8.80 16.06 -13.45
N SER A 412 -7.78 16.81 -13.87
CA SER A 412 -6.46 16.27 -14.21
C SER A 412 -5.68 15.66 -13.04
N ALA A 413 -6.11 15.88 -11.81
CA ALA A 413 -5.48 15.36 -10.59
C ALA A 413 -6.28 14.19 -9.97
N TRP A 414 -7.27 13.65 -10.69
CA TRP A 414 -8.13 12.56 -10.21
C TRP A 414 -7.36 11.29 -9.87
N ASP A 415 -6.42 10.88 -10.72
CA ASP A 415 -5.70 9.62 -10.54
C ASP A 415 -4.79 9.63 -9.30
N GLN A 416 -4.24 10.80 -8.95
CA GLN A 416 -3.52 11.00 -7.69
C GLN A 416 -4.47 11.00 -6.48
N PHE A 417 -5.64 11.61 -6.64
CA PHE A 417 -6.66 11.64 -5.60
C PHE A 417 -7.19 10.24 -5.26
N THR A 418 -7.35 9.35 -6.24
CA THR A 418 -7.83 7.96 -6.03
C THR A 418 -6.73 6.95 -5.73
N SER A 419 -5.55 7.41 -5.28
CA SER A 419 -4.39 6.57 -4.98
C SER A 419 -4.50 5.73 -3.70
N GLY A 420 -5.60 5.79 -2.95
CA GLY A 420 -5.76 5.00 -1.73
C GLY A 420 -5.29 5.69 -0.46
N SER A 421 -5.57 6.98 -0.29
CA SER A 421 -5.03 7.76 0.84
C SER A 421 -5.94 7.74 2.07
N PHE A 422 -5.32 7.80 3.26
CA PHE A 422 -6.01 7.92 4.55
C PHE A 422 -5.57 9.22 5.25
N VAL A 423 -6.53 10.10 5.54
CA VAL A 423 -6.29 11.37 6.22
C VAL A 423 -7.12 11.47 7.50
N MET A 424 -6.46 11.84 8.60
CA MET A 424 -7.08 12.13 9.90
C MET A 424 -6.93 13.62 10.23
N THR A 425 -8.06 14.31 10.46
CA THR A 425 -8.13 15.75 10.71
C THR A 425 -8.92 16.03 11.99
N SER A 426 -8.23 16.39 13.07
CA SER A 426 -8.82 16.50 14.43
C SER A 426 -9.74 15.32 14.76
N SER A 427 -9.18 14.11 14.73
CA SER A 427 -9.95 12.87 14.84
C SER A 427 -9.21 11.76 15.59
N ASN A 428 -9.99 10.86 16.18
CA ASN A 428 -9.46 9.69 16.88
C ASN A 428 -9.69 8.42 16.05
N PHE A 429 -8.66 7.59 15.97
CA PHE A 429 -8.74 6.23 15.45
C PHE A 429 -8.14 5.27 16.47
N TYR A 430 -8.97 4.36 16.99
CA TYR A 430 -8.58 3.36 17.96
C TYR A 430 -8.78 1.96 17.37
N ALA A 431 -7.71 1.21 17.17
CA ALA A 431 -7.78 -0.20 16.79
C ALA A 431 -7.36 -1.07 17.97
N GLY A 432 -8.33 -1.68 18.67
CA GLY A 432 -8.04 -2.41 19.91
C GLY A 432 -9.24 -3.18 20.47
N PRO A 433 -9.12 -3.73 21.68
CA PRO A 433 -10.22 -4.38 22.39
C PRO A 433 -11.39 -3.42 22.63
N ILE A 434 -12.57 -3.79 22.16
CA ILE A 434 -13.79 -2.98 22.28
C ILE A 434 -14.88 -3.80 22.96
N THR A 435 -15.59 -3.17 23.89
CA THR A 435 -16.80 -3.73 24.49
C THR A 435 -17.94 -2.73 24.37
N GLU A 436 -18.93 -3.06 23.53
CA GLU A 436 -20.14 -2.28 23.33
C GLU A 436 -21.37 -3.10 23.72
N GLY A 437 -21.80 -2.94 24.97
CA GLY A 437 -22.98 -3.64 25.49
C GLY A 437 -22.83 -5.16 25.35
N THR A 438 -23.78 -5.81 24.68
CA THR A 438 -23.73 -7.23 24.30
C THR A 438 -23.47 -7.45 22.80
N ILE A 439 -23.17 -6.37 22.04
CA ILE A 439 -23.20 -6.37 20.58
C ILE A 439 -21.80 -6.62 20.01
N VAL A 440 -20.77 -5.98 20.58
CA VAL A 440 -19.37 -6.13 20.17
C VAL A 440 -18.54 -6.45 21.41
N HIS A 441 -17.75 -7.51 21.31
CA HIS A 441 -16.81 -7.94 22.34
C HIS A 441 -15.55 -8.47 21.69
N THR A 442 -14.52 -7.62 21.58
CA THR A 442 -13.23 -8.02 21.04
C THR A 442 -12.18 -8.01 22.14
N SER A 443 -11.12 -8.79 21.94
CA SER A 443 -10.02 -8.96 22.90
C SER A 443 -8.70 -8.52 22.29
N SER A 444 -7.63 -8.48 23.10
CA SER A 444 -6.27 -8.17 22.64
C SER A 444 -5.75 -9.17 21.60
N ASP A 445 -6.37 -10.35 21.51
CA ASP A 445 -6.02 -11.43 20.59
C ASP A 445 -6.80 -11.36 19.27
N THR A 446 -7.82 -10.51 19.19
CA THR A 446 -8.61 -10.35 17.97
C THR A 446 -7.75 -9.74 16.87
N VAL A 447 -7.86 -10.28 15.66
CA VAL A 447 -7.07 -9.82 14.50
C VAL A 447 -7.61 -8.47 14.03
N ARG A 448 -6.68 -7.53 13.83
CA ARG A 448 -6.93 -6.21 13.23
C ARG A 448 -5.82 -5.91 12.24
N GLN A 449 -6.15 -5.80 10.97
CA GLN A 449 -5.19 -5.47 9.92
C GLN A 449 -5.67 -4.22 9.20
N ILE A 450 -4.85 -3.17 9.19
CA ILE A 450 -5.14 -1.90 8.55
C ILE A 450 -4.07 -1.65 7.49
N ASP A 451 -4.44 -1.80 6.22
CA ASP A 451 -3.52 -1.67 5.09
C ASP A 451 -3.87 -0.42 4.27
N ILE A 452 -2.92 0.52 4.18
CA ILE A 452 -3.07 1.76 3.43
C ILE A 452 -2.05 1.74 2.28
N GLN A 453 -2.54 1.61 1.05
CA GLN A 453 -1.66 1.55 -0.13
C GLN A 453 -1.18 2.94 -0.58
N GLY A 454 -1.99 3.98 -0.33
CA GLY A 454 -1.66 5.37 -0.67
C GLY A 454 -1.03 6.13 0.50
N ASN A 455 -1.20 7.45 0.49
CA ASN A 455 -0.56 8.33 1.47
C ASN A 455 -1.33 8.36 2.80
N PHE A 456 -0.60 8.58 3.90
CA PHE A 456 -1.18 8.79 5.23
C PHE A 456 -0.88 10.21 5.74
N MET A 457 -1.86 10.83 6.41
CA MET A 457 -1.72 12.15 7.03
C MET A 457 -2.40 12.16 8.40
N LEU A 458 -1.63 12.51 9.43
CA LEU A 458 -2.13 12.73 10.78
C LEU A 458 -2.01 14.21 11.13
N SER A 459 -3.13 14.92 11.17
CA SER A 459 -3.15 16.37 11.41
C SER A 459 -4.27 16.79 12.35
N ASN A 460 -4.07 17.93 13.00
CA ASN A 460 -5.10 18.60 13.78
C ASN A 460 -5.81 19.70 12.99
N ALA A 461 -5.39 20.03 11.76
CA ALA A 461 -6.21 20.84 10.87
C ALA A 461 -7.57 20.16 10.70
N SER A 462 -8.67 20.91 10.68
CA SER A 462 -10.01 20.32 10.57
C SER A 462 -11.01 21.22 9.87
N ILE A 463 -12.00 20.58 9.25
CA ILE A 463 -13.15 21.27 8.68
C ILE A 463 -14.27 21.23 9.70
N SER A 464 -14.85 22.40 10.00
CA SER A 464 -16.06 22.49 10.80
C SER A 464 -17.22 21.76 10.11
N SER A 465 -17.89 20.86 10.86
CA SER A 465 -19.02 20.06 10.36
C SER A 465 -20.21 20.91 9.91
N ASN A 466 -20.32 22.16 10.37
CA ASN A 466 -21.46 23.06 10.13
C ASN A 466 -21.23 24.06 8.99
N THR A 467 -19.99 24.53 8.82
CA THR A 467 -19.65 25.59 7.86
C THR A 467 -18.88 25.07 6.65
N GLY A 468 -18.41 23.82 6.71
CA GLY A 468 -17.77 23.12 5.60
C GLY A 468 -16.42 23.74 5.22
N ILE A 469 -16.05 23.56 3.95
CA ILE A 469 -14.69 23.82 3.44
C ILE A 469 -14.15 25.26 3.61
N ARG A 470 -15.03 26.21 3.96
CA ARG A 470 -14.67 27.63 4.18
C ARG A 470 -13.92 27.86 5.48
N ASP A 471 -14.13 27.00 6.48
CA ASP A 471 -13.52 27.11 7.81
C ASP A 471 -12.48 26.01 8.04
N PHE A 472 -11.83 25.53 6.98
CA PHE A 472 -10.70 24.63 7.13
C PHE A 472 -9.52 25.38 7.72
N SER A 473 -9.02 24.98 8.89
CA SER A 473 -7.92 25.66 9.58
C SER A 473 -7.25 24.75 10.60
N TYR A 474 -6.12 25.19 11.16
CA TYR A 474 -5.53 24.63 12.39
C TYR A 474 -6.18 25.12 13.67
N PHE A 475 -6.88 26.25 13.62
CA PHE A 475 -7.31 26.97 14.81
C PHE A 475 -8.80 27.30 14.77
N THR A 476 -9.43 27.21 15.93
CA THR A 476 -10.79 27.65 16.17
C THR A 476 -10.81 28.82 17.15
N GLN A 477 -11.90 29.58 17.12
CA GLN A 477 -12.18 30.62 18.11
C GLN A 477 -12.96 30.02 19.27
N ASN A 478 -12.37 30.01 20.47
CA ASN A 478 -13.05 29.60 21.70
C ASN A 478 -13.05 30.78 22.69
N ASN A 479 -14.24 31.31 23.03
CA ASN A 479 -14.41 32.44 23.94
C ASN A 479 -13.54 33.68 23.60
N GLY A 480 -13.30 33.94 22.30
CA GLY A 480 -12.48 35.05 21.82
C GLY A 480 -10.97 34.81 21.86
N ILE A 481 -10.54 33.58 22.17
CA ILE A 481 -9.15 33.13 22.13
C ILE A 481 -9.00 32.15 20.96
N THR A 482 -7.99 32.38 20.12
CA THR A 482 -7.58 31.44 19.07
C THR A 482 -6.85 30.26 19.72
N VAL A 483 -7.43 29.07 19.63
CA VAL A 483 -6.82 27.83 20.13
C VAL A 483 -6.70 26.81 18.99
N PRO A 484 -5.67 25.95 18.97
CA PRO A 484 -5.59 24.87 18.01
C PRO A 484 -6.82 23.98 18.10
N HIS A 485 -7.25 23.36 17.00
CA HIS A 485 -8.21 22.26 17.02
C HIS A 485 -7.69 21.08 17.86
N ALA A 486 -8.58 20.15 18.22
CA ALA A 486 -8.16 18.99 19.00
C ALA A 486 -7.11 18.17 18.22
N PRO A 487 -6.05 17.67 18.88
CA PRO A 487 -5.08 16.83 18.21
C PRO A 487 -5.72 15.53 17.73
N SER A 488 -5.30 15.03 16.58
CA SER A 488 -5.64 13.69 16.16
C SER A 488 -4.86 12.65 16.97
N THR A 489 -5.53 11.54 17.30
CA THR A 489 -4.95 10.46 18.10
C THR A 489 -5.12 9.13 17.37
N LEU A 490 -3.99 8.48 17.07
CA LEU A 490 -3.94 7.11 16.54
C LEU A 490 -3.51 6.16 17.66
N ILE A 491 -4.37 5.20 18.00
CA ILE A 491 -4.09 4.20 19.03
C ILE A 491 -4.22 2.82 18.43
N LEU A 492 -3.18 2.00 18.54
CA LEU A 492 -3.19 0.59 18.17
C LEU A 492 -2.91 -0.26 19.41
N GLU A 493 -3.75 -1.26 19.67
CA GLU A 493 -3.68 -2.09 20.86
C GLU A 493 -3.95 -3.56 20.51
N GLY A 494 -3.12 -4.45 21.06
CA GLY A 494 -3.26 -5.91 20.93
C GLY A 494 -2.26 -6.55 19.98
N ARG A 495 -1.87 -7.79 20.29
CA ARG A 495 -0.75 -8.50 19.65
C ARG A 495 -0.97 -8.87 18.19
N ASN A 496 -2.23 -8.88 17.75
CA ASN A 496 -2.63 -9.19 16.38
C ASN A 496 -3.15 -7.94 15.64
N THR A 497 -2.75 -6.75 16.12
CA THR A 497 -3.07 -5.46 15.53
C THR A 497 -1.86 -4.95 14.74
N LEU A 498 -2.02 -4.81 13.43
CA LEU A 498 -1.02 -4.23 12.53
C LEU A 498 -1.67 -3.13 11.70
N MET A 499 -1.00 -1.98 11.62
CA MET A 499 -1.26 -0.97 10.61
C MET A 499 -0.01 -0.77 9.76
N GLN A 500 -0.17 -0.83 8.44
CA GLN A 500 0.89 -0.63 7.48
C GLN A 500 0.50 0.43 6.44
N VAL A 501 1.41 1.37 6.19
CA VAL A 501 1.27 2.40 5.16
C VAL A 501 2.37 2.19 4.11
N ALA A 502 1.98 2.05 2.84
CA ALA A 502 2.93 1.88 1.73
C ALA A 502 3.28 3.20 1.02
N GLY A 503 2.42 4.22 1.07
CA GLY A 503 2.68 5.54 0.49
C GLY A 503 3.40 6.50 1.44
N MET A 504 3.40 7.78 1.07
CA MET A 504 4.02 8.84 1.86
C MET A 504 3.24 9.08 3.14
N THR A 505 3.92 9.10 4.29
CA THR A 505 3.33 9.47 5.58
C THR A 505 3.79 10.85 6.02
N PHE A 506 2.85 11.69 6.46
CA PHE A 506 3.20 12.92 7.16
C PHE A 506 2.50 13.02 8.51
N ILE A 507 3.28 13.23 9.56
CA ILE A 507 2.78 13.52 10.91
C ILE A 507 2.95 15.01 11.15
N ASP A 508 1.84 15.71 11.16
CA ASP A 508 1.75 17.15 11.12
C ASP A 508 1.71 17.77 12.52
N ALA A 509 2.06 19.05 12.65
CA ALA A 509 1.88 19.83 13.86
C ALA A 509 1.18 21.17 13.57
N PRO A 510 0.41 21.73 14.53
CA PRO A 510 -0.19 23.05 14.37
C PRO A 510 0.87 24.13 14.18
N LYS A 511 0.77 24.90 13.10
CA LYS A 511 1.72 25.96 12.77
C LYS A 511 1.11 27.32 13.01
N THR A 512 1.87 28.21 13.64
CA THR A 512 1.44 29.60 13.84
C THR A 512 1.66 30.45 12.59
N VAL A 513 2.53 30.00 11.68
CA VAL A 513 2.79 30.61 10.37
C VAL A 513 2.95 29.53 9.30
N ARG A 514 2.82 29.89 8.01
CA ARG A 514 3.07 28.97 6.90
C ARG A 514 4.55 28.54 6.91
N ARG A 515 4.81 27.23 6.90
CA ARG A 515 6.16 26.70 6.63
C ARG A 515 6.49 26.86 5.13
N PRO A 516 7.62 27.48 4.77
CA PRO A 516 8.08 27.51 3.39
C PRO A 516 8.30 26.11 2.84
N SER A 517 8.13 25.95 1.53
CA SER A 517 8.52 24.73 0.81
C SER A 517 10.04 24.54 0.91
N LEU A 518 10.53 23.32 0.68
CA LEU A 518 11.98 23.07 0.71
C LEU A 518 12.70 23.89 -0.36
N ALA A 519 12.07 24.13 -1.51
CA ALA A 519 12.58 25.01 -2.56
C ALA A 519 12.64 26.50 -2.14
N GLU A 520 11.68 26.98 -1.34
CA GLU A 520 11.64 28.36 -0.86
C GLU A 520 12.56 28.61 0.35
N ALA A 521 12.76 27.61 1.22
CA ALA A 521 13.45 27.77 2.49
C ALA A 521 14.95 28.08 2.33
N GLY A 522 15.55 27.77 1.17
CA GLY A 522 17.01 27.69 1.05
C GLY A 522 17.57 26.64 2.04
N SER A 523 18.89 26.53 2.17
CA SER A 523 19.56 25.48 2.97
C SER A 523 19.32 25.51 4.49
N THR A 524 18.26 26.16 4.98
CA THR A 524 17.83 26.17 6.38
C THR A 524 16.55 25.34 6.54
N GLU A 525 16.70 24.05 6.85
CA GLU A 525 15.61 23.07 7.01
C GLU A 525 14.82 23.24 8.33
N HIS A 526 15.37 23.99 9.29
CA HIS A 526 14.76 24.17 10.61
C HIS A 526 13.56 25.12 10.56
N PHE A 527 12.40 24.63 10.98
CA PHE A 527 11.19 25.42 11.16
C PHE A 527 10.76 25.33 12.62
N ASP A 528 10.61 26.49 13.27
CA ASP A 528 10.41 26.63 14.71
C ASP A 528 9.11 27.37 15.05
N ALA A 529 8.23 27.62 14.08
CA ALA A 529 7.01 28.39 14.32
C ALA A 529 5.76 27.51 14.55
N TYR A 530 5.95 26.43 15.32
CA TYR A 530 4.86 25.58 15.79
C TYR A 530 4.11 26.21 16.96
N PHE A 531 2.88 25.75 17.20
CA PHE A 531 2.21 26.02 18.47
C PHE A 531 2.82 25.12 19.55
N TYR A 532 3.61 25.73 20.45
CA TYR A 532 4.38 25.04 21.49
C TYR A 532 3.54 24.69 22.72
N ASP A 533 2.54 23.85 22.53
CA ASP A 533 1.87 23.13 23.60
C ASP A 533 1.75 21.66 23.20
N GLU A 534 2.46 20.78 23.91
CA GLU A 534 2.47 19.34 23.65
C GLU A 534 1.07 18.74 23.68
N LYS A 535 0.14 19.32 24.47
CA LYS A 535 -1.27 18.89 24.50
C LYS A 535 -2.03 19.14 23.20
N SER A 536 -1.50 20.00 22.34
CA SER A 536 -2.08 20.34 21.04
C SER A 536 -1.43 19.56 19.89
N TRP A 537 -0.44 18.71 20.18
CA TRP A 537 0.24 17.90 19.18
C TRP A 537 -0.47 16.57 18.97
N ASN A 538 -0.40 16.08 17.72
CA ASN A 538 -0.96 14.79 17.36
C ASN A 538 -0.26 13.65 18.12
N GLN A 539 -0.96 12.53 18.29
CA GLN A 539 -0.49 11.45 19.16
C GLN A 539 -0.56 10.11 18.45
N ILE A 540 0.48 9.30 18.65
CA ILE A 540 0.52 7.89 18.26
C ILE A 540 0.82 7.07 19.51
N VAL A 541 -0.04 6.09 19.80
CA VAL A 541 0.07 5.24 20.99
C VAL A 541 -0.05 3.78 20.58
N LEU A 542 0.99 2.98 20.88
CA LEU A 542 1.04 1.56 20.55
C LEU A 542 1.12 0.71 21.81
N LYS A 543 0.19 -0.25 21.94
CA LYS A 543 -0.01 -1.03 23.16
C LYS A 543 -0.09 -2.53 22.89
N ASP A 544 0.23 -3.32 23.91
CA ASP A 544 -0.06 -4.76 23.96
C ASP A 544 0.38 -5.58 22.73
N GLY A 545 1.52 -5.23 22.12
CA GLY A 545 2.07 -5.96 20.97
C GLY A 545 1.63 -5.46 19.61
N ALA A 546 0.89 -4.35 19.55
CA ALA A 546 0.50 -3.72 18.29
C ALA A 546 1.71 -3.22 17.50
N GLN A 547 1.56 -3.17 16.18
CA GLN A 547 2.62 -2.79 15.25
C GLN A 547 2.13 -1.68 14.31
N LEU A 548 2.96 -0.64 14.16
CA LEU A 548 2.79 0.41 13.15
C LEU A 548 4.02 0.45 12.26
N VAL A 549 3.81 0.27 10.95
CA VAL A 549 4.86 0.32 9.94
C VAL A 549 4.54 1.42 8.94
N LEU A 550 5.35 2.46 8.96
CA LEU A 550 5.26 3.60 8.05
C LEU A 550 6.38 3.48 7.00
N ASP A 551 6.07 3.73 5.73
CA ASP A 551 7.10 3.88 4.71
C ASP A 551 7.78 5.26 4.84
N TYR A 552 8.17 5.91 3.74
CA TYR A 552 8.79 7.24 3.78
C TYR A 552 7.93 8.25 4.54
N THR A 553 8.49 8.75 5.63
CA THR A 553 7.76 9.52 6.63
C THR A 553 8.44 10.86 6.89
N GLY A 554 7.68 11.95 6.75
CA GLY A 554 8.02 13.26 7.29
C GLY A 554 7.30 13.47 8.63
N VAL A 555 7.99 14.08 9.59
CA VAL A 555 7.44 14.32 10.93
C VAL A 555 7.76 15.73 11.41
N GLU A 556 6.76 16.34 12.01
CA GLU A 556 6.87 17.53 12.85
C GLU A 556 6.64 17.13 14.31
N PRO A 557 6.77 18.04 15.30
CA PRO A 557 6.58 17.67 16.70
C PRO A 557 5.24 16.97 16.97
N PHE A 558 5.33 15.77 17.53
CA PHE A 558 4.18 14.94 17.91
C PHE A 558 4.50 14.13 19.17
N VAL A 559 3.50 13.46 19.74
CA VAL A 559 3.68 12.59 20.91
C VAL A 559 3.67 11.13 20.46
N LEU A 560 4.71 10.38 20.85
CA LEU A 560 4.82 8.95 20.62
C LEU A 560 4.90 8.19 21.95
N GLU A 561 4.02 7.22 22.12
CA GLU A 561 4.04 6.25 23.21
C GLU A 561 4.09 4.83 22.63
N VAL A 562 5.05 4.02 23.07
CA VAL A 562 5.23 2.64 22.62
C VAL A 562 5.42 1.75 23.83
N ASP A 563 4.42 0.96 24.16
CA ASP A 563 4.50 -0.03 25.23
C ASP A 563 5.52 -1.12 24.92
N ARG A 564 6.01 -1.76 25.98
CA ARG A 564 7.13 -2.71 25.94
C ARG A 564 7.10 -3.75 24.83
N THR A 565 5.93 -4.31 24.52
CA THR A 565 5.79 -5.37 23.53
C THR A 565 5.44 -4.87 22.12
N ALA A 566 5.12 -3.58 21.98
CA ALA A 566 4.70 -2.96 20.72
C ALA A 566 5.91 -2.50 19.87
N SER A 567 5.65 -2.24 18.58
CA SER A 567 6.67 -1.75 17.66
C SER A 567 6.20 -0.63 16.75
N PHE A 568 7.00 0.43 16.71
CA PHE A 568 6.89 1.53 15.76
C PHE A 568 8.07 1.46 14.78
N SER A 569 7.81 1.46 13.47
CA SER A 569 8.84 1.55 12.44
C SER A 569 8.49 2.63 11.43
N MET A 570 9.49 3.39 10.99
CA MET A 570 9.36 4.31 9.87
C MET A 570 10.62 4.40 9.01
N LYS A 571 10.42 4.62 7.71
CA LYS A 571 11.52 5.00 6.81
C LYS A 571 11.68 6.51 6.77
N LEU A 572 12.91 6.97 6.91
CA LEU A 572 13.25 8.39 6.88
C LEU A 572 13.44 8.84 5.44
N LEU A 573 13.14 10.11 5.20
CA LEU A 573 13.37 10.74 3.90
C LEU A 573 14.88 10.96 3.66
N PRO A 574 15.30 11.01 2.38
CA PRO A 574 16.65 11.42 2.01
C PRO A 574 17.05 12.76 2.64
N GLY A 575 18.29 12.88 3.09
CA GLY A 575 18.80 14.08 3.77
C GLY A 575 18.22 14.31 5.17
N LEU A 576 17.38 13.39 5.68
CA LEU A 576 16.51 13.62 6.84
C LEU A 576 15.54 14.80 6.62
N ALA A 577 15.16 15.03 5.36
CA ALA A 577 14.23 16.09 5.00
C ALA A 577 12.94 15.95 5.82
N LEU A 578 12.48 17.06 6.40
CA LEU A 578 11.25 17.11 7.19
C LEU A 578 11.23 16.13 8.37
N PHE A 579 12.38 15.84 8.99
CA PHE A 579 12.46 14.99 10.18
C PHE A 579 12.73 15.83 11.44
N ASP A 580 11.74 15.94 12.32
CA ASP A 580 11.89 16.53 13.65
C ASP A 580 12.01 15.42 14.73
N PRO A 581 13.20 15.20 15.33
CA PRO A 581 13.41 14.14 16.33
C PRO A 581 12.90 14.47 17.75
N THR A 582 12.25 15.61 17.98
CA THR A 582 11.83 16.02 19.35
C THR A 582 10.90 15.02 20.03
N PHE A 583 10.04 14.34 19.27
CA PHE A 583 9.15 13.29 19.81
C PHE A 583 9.91 12.13 20.46
N LEU A 584 11.11 11.80 19.95
CA LEU A 584 11.97 10.75 20.54
C LEU A 584 12.57 11.20 21.86
N SER A 585 13.04 12.45 21.91
CA SER A 585 13.58 13.04 23.14
C SER A 585 12.52 13.08 24.24
N ASN A 586 11.34 13.63 23.92
CA ASN A 586 10.21 13.72 24.85
C ASN A 586 9.77 12.33 25.33
N GLY A 587 9.59 11.39 24.41
CA GLY A 587 9.17 10.03 24.74
C GLY A 587 10.18 9.28 25.62
N GLN A 588 11.49 9.46 25.36
CA GLN A 588 12.55 8.86 26.17
C GLN A 588 12.60 9.49 27.58
N MET A 589 12.53 10.82 27.68
CA MET A 589 12.52 11.55 28.96
C MET A 589 11.31 11.21 29.82
N ASN A 590 10.14 11.01 29.20
CA ASN A 590 8.90 10.65 29.87
C ASN A 590 8.77 9.14 30.15
N HIS A 591 9.76 8.33 29.75
CA HIS A 591 9.75 6.87 29.91
C HIS A 591 8.57 6.16 29.24
N VAL A 592 8.08 6.69 28.11
CA VAL A 592 6.95 6.15 27.34
C VAL A 592 7.37 5.43 26.05
N LEU A 593 8.66 5.41 25.72
CA LEU A 593 9.23 4.58 24.64
C LEU A 593 9.83 3.29 25.21
N GLN A 594 8.95 2.37 25.63
CA GLN A 594 9.34 1.11 26.26
C GLN A 594 9.43 -0.06 25.27
N GLY A 595 8.79 0.06 24.10
CA GLY A 595 8.81 -0.94 23.03
C GLY A 595 9.94 -0.75 22.04
N ARG A 596 9.76 -1.26 20.82
CA ARG A 596 10.75 -1.16 19.73
C ARG A 596 10.43 0.07 18.89
N VAL A 597 11.37 1.00 18.81
CA VAL A 597 11.28 2.16 17.91
C VAL A 597 12.35 1.98 16.84
N ILE A 598 11.96 1.87 15.58
CA ILE A 598 12.84 1.50 14.47
C ILE A 598 12.87 2.66 13.48
N LEU A 599 14.07 3.16 13.20
CA LEU A 599 14.32 4.21 12.23
C LEU A 599 15.14 3.62 11.08
N GLU A 600 14.60 3.71 9.88
CA GLU A 600 15.29 3.24 8.67
C GLU A 600 15.78 4.44 7.86
N PRO A 601 17.05 4.87 8.03
CA PRO A 601 17.62 5.96 7.24
C PRO A 601 17.67 5.58 5.76
N PHE A 602 17.63 6.57 4.87
CA PHE A 602 17.58 6.32 3.42
C PHE A 602 18.95 5.83 2.88
N HIS A 603 20.05 6.51 3.24
CA HIS A 603 21.43 6.08 2.96
C HIS A 603 22.35 6.12 4.20
N ALA A 604 23.59 5.63 4.05
CA ALA A 604 24.63 5.70 5.08
C ALA A 604 24.99 7.14 5.51
N ALA A 605 24.92 8.12 4.59
CA ALA A 605 25.12 9.53 4.93
C ALA A 605 23.99 10.05 5.85
N ASP A 606 22.75 9.67 5.57
CA ASP A 606 21.59 10.02 6.41
C ASP A 606 21.68 9.34 7.77
N GLN A 607 22.18 8.09 7.82
CA GLN A 607 22.48 7.39 9.07
C GLN A 607 23.50 8.17 9.92
N ALA A 608 24.57 8.68 9.32
CA ALA A 608 25.57 9.48 10.04
C ALA A 608 24.99 10.81 10.55
N SER A 609 24.22 11.51 9.70
CA SER A 609 23.51 12.73 10.09
C SER A 609 22.51 12.48 11.21
N LEU A 610 21.77 11.36 11.17
CA LEU A 610 20.78 10.99 12.16
C LEU A 610 21.45 10.75 13.51
N GLN A 611 22.50 9.94 13.52
CA GLN A 611 23.30 9.69 14.73
C GLN A 611 23.77 11.00 15.36
N SER A 612 24.32 11.93 14.55
CA SER A 612 24.73 13.24 15.04
C SER A 612 23.57 14.08 15.60
N GLN A 613 22.39 14.05 14.97
CA GLN A 613 21.22 14.78 15.48
C GLN A 613 20.71 14.19 16.80
N LEU A 614 20.67 12.86 16.93
CA LEU A 614 20.23 12.18 18.14
C LEU A 614 21.22 12.39 19.30
N ASP A 615 22.53 12.34 19.03
CA ASP A 615 23.58 12.61 20.02
C ASP A 615 23.47 14.05 20.57
N LEU A 616 23.22 15.03 19.70
CA LEU A 616 23.03 16.43 20.10
C LEU A 616 21.83 16.63 21.03
N LEU A 617 20.80 15.80 20.89
CA LEU A 617 19.59 15.82 21.71
C LEU A 617 19.64 14.88 22.93
N GLY A 618 20.77 14.18 23.13
CA GLY A 618 20.92 13.21 24.23
C GLY A 618 20.01 11.99 24.10
N ILE A 619 19.59 11.66 22.88
CA ILE A 619 18.73 10.50 22.60
C ILE A 619 19.62 9.27 22.47
N SER A 620 19.34 8.22 23.25
CA SER A 620 20.10 6.98 23.21
C SER A 620 19.56 6.08 22.09
N TYR A 621 20.46 5.56 21.26
CA TYR A 621 20.10 4.65 20.17
C TYR A 621 21.07 3.47 20.06
N SER A 622 20.66 2.43 19.34
CA SER A 622 21.48 1.29 18.95
C SER A 622 21.44 1.09 17.44
N LEU A 623 22.51 0.52 16.88
CA LEU A 623 22.57 0.11 15.49
C LEU A 623 22.16 -1.37 15.36
N CYS A 624 21.43 -1.71 14.30
CA CYS A 624 21.02 -3.08 14.00
C CYS A 624 21.10 -3.34 12.49
N ALA A 625 21.41 -4.56 12.05
CA ALA A 625 21.54 -4.86 10.62
C ALA A 625 20.16 -4.97 9.95
N HIS A 626 19.17 -5.44 10.71
CA HIS A 626 17.80 -5.62 10.24
C HIS A 626 16.79 -5.11 11.28
N ALA A 627 15.65 -4.58 10.81
CA ALA A 627 14.56 -4.12 11.66
C ALA A 627 14.07 -5.20 12.66
N SER A 628 14.15 -6.48 12.28
CA SER A 628 13.80 -7.63 13.13
C SER A 628 14.72 -7.81 14.35
N GLU A 629 15.90 -7.19 14.36
CA GLU A 629 16.88 -7.24 15.46
C GLU A 629 16.69 -6.13 16.49
N ALA A 630 15.75 -5.20 16.26
CA ALA A 630 15.45 -4.11 17.18
C ALA A 630 15.01 -4.60 18.57
N VAL A 631 15.48 -3.93 19.61
CA VAL A 631 15.30 -4.35 21.01
C VAL A 631 14.26 -3.47 21.72
N GLU A 632 13.52 -4.07 22.66
CA GLU A 632 12.57 -3.36 23.52
C GLU A 632 13.28 -2.28 24.36
N GLY A 633 12.65 -1.10 24.45
CA GLY A 633 13.13 0.02 25.25
C GLY A 633 14.29 0.79 24.62
N GLN A 634 14.56 0.56 23.33
CA GLN A 634 15.63 1.21 22.59
C GLN A 634 15.13 1.76 21.25
N ILE A 635 15.68 2.91 20.89
CA ILE A 635 15.57 3.45 19.53
C ILE A 635 16.65 2.76 18.70
N SER A 636 16.24 1.99 17.70
CA SER A 636 17.11 1.24 16.81
C SER A 636 17.21 1.93 15.45
N ILE A 637 18.42 2.13 14.97
CA ILE A 637 18.69 2.60 13.60
C ILE A 637 19.11 1.39 12.78
N VAL A 638 18.44 1.15 11.65
CA VAL A 638 18.81 0.09 10.73
C VAL A 638 20.03 0.52 9.92
N GLU A 639 21.12 -0.23 10.02
CA GLU A 639 22.38 0.05 9.35
C GLU A 639 22.22 -0.02 7.83
N LYS A 640 22.77 0.98 7.14
CA LYS A 640 22.91 0.96 5.68
C LYS A 640 24.36 0.66 5.33
N SER A 641 24.59 -0.53 4.76
CA SER A 641 25.90 -0.95 4.28
C SER A 641 26.23 -0.30 2.94
N GLY A 642 27.16 0.66 2.93
CA GLY A 642 27.66 1.29 1.70
C GLY A 642 28.59 2.46 2.01
N GLY A 643 29.83 2.40 1.53
CA GLY A 643 30.78 3.50 1.67
C GLY A 643 30.38 4.65 0.74
N ALA A 644 29.91 5.75 1.33
CA ALA A 644 29.81 7.10 0.77
C ALA A 644 29.83 7.24 -0.77
N SER A 645 28.64 7.29 -1.37
CA SER A 645 28.35 8.30 -2.41
C SER A 645 26.94 8.84 -2.25
N ILE A 646 26.82 10.16 -2.36
CA ILE A 646 25.59 10.97 -2.21
C ILE A 646 24.70 10.83 -3.47
N GLY A 647 24.64 9.65 -4.10
CA GLY A 647 23.95 9.52 -5.38
C GLY A 647 23.62 8.08 -5.76
N SER A 648 22.33 7.84 -5.90
CA SER A 648 21.68 6.68 -6.51
C SER A 648 21.58 5.38 -5.70
N ASN A 649 20.58 5.33 -4.82
CA ASN A 649 19.78 4.10 -4.75
C ASN A 649 19.29 3.79 -6.18
N GLN A 650 19.48 2.57 -6.67
CA GLN A 650 19.14 2.18 -8.02
C GLN A 650 18.00 1.16 -7.98
N ILE A 651 16.98 1.35 -8.84
CA ILE A 651 15.89 0.38 -9.03
C ILE A 651 16.11 -0.37 -10.33
N ILE A 652 15.85 -1.68 -10.33
CA ILE A 652 15.89 -2.49 -11.56
C ILE A 652 14.76 -2.03 -12.45
N SER A 653 15.07 -1.32 -13.53
CA SER A 653 14.07 -0.90 -14.52
C SER A 653 13.79 -2.00 -15.53
N ARG A 654 14.76 -2.90 -15.75
CA ARG A 654 14.67 -3.95 -16.76
C ARG A 654 15.69 -5.08 -16.56
N THR A 655 15.30 -6.27 -16.96
CA THR A 655 16.22 -7.37 -17.28
C THR A 655 15.92 -7.93 -18.68
N PHE A 656 16.93 -8.46 -19.36
CA PHE A 656 16.73 -9.26 -20.58
C PHE A 656 17.90 -10.22 -20.83
N ASP A 657 17.67 -11.28 -21.60
CA ASP A 657 18.66 -12.33 -21.77
C ASP A 657 18.66 -12.97 -23.16
N TYR A 658 19.82 -13.48 -23.59
CA TYR A 658 20.01 -14.13 -24.89
C TYR A 658 21.25 -15.03 -24.93
N VAL A 659 21.32 -15.96 -25.89
CA VAL A 659 22.54 -16.73 -26.16
C VAL A 659 23.30 -16.07 -27.32
N ARG A 660 24.53 -15.61 -27.07
CA ARG A 660 25.34 -14.87 -28.03
C ARG A 660 26.01 -15.78 -29.06
N THR A 661 26.62 -16.87 -28.59
CA THR A 661 27.33 -17.83 -29.44
C THR A 661 27.20 -19.25 -28.88
N ILE A 662 27.21 -20.23 -29.78
CA ILE A 662 27.35 -21.66 -29.47
C ILE A 662 28.47 -22.21 -30.35
N ASN A 663 29.46 -22.88 -29.74
CA ASN A 663 30.58 -23.52 -30.41
C ASN A 663 30.55 -25.03 -30.10
N TYR A 664 30.67 -25.87 -31.13
CA TYR A 664 30.61 -27.34 -31.05
C TYR A 664 31.95 -28.02 -31.25
#